data_AF-A0A937VFS0-F1
#
_entry.id   AF-A0A937VFS0-F1
#
_cell.length_a   1.000
_cell.length_b   1.000
_cell.length_c   1.000
_cell.angle_alpha   90.00
_cell.angle_beta   90.00
_cell.angle_gamma   90.00
#
_symmetry.space_group_name_H-M   'P 1'
#
loop_
_entity.id
_entity.type
_entity.pdbx_description
1 polymer ?
#
loop_
_entity_poly.entity_id
_entity_poly.type
_entity_poly.pdbx_seq_one_letter_code
_entity_poly.pdbx_strand_id
1 'polypeptide(L)'
;MGKAMTANARRLAFLLFGLGLAAIGQSYFDRKIQFYDALWLFGLGLGLAVLIGLRQVAGEQRSSGAGEQGSGGVEEHLRTPAPLPLRSVAFVLAAIVVSLIAVAYTVRRTWTAEVPLLYLLSLGLFVVAFLRLGRGRIAWPRLTWADALAIGVIVLALVLRAYHLDTIPPGFWGDEGNDAIEAQDVLQGRFPSPFNTDWGGNPAMKAYVNALSLLLFGQNIVGVRMVGVIAGTLSVAGIYLLGRELFGPRPALLGSLFLALSRWHIHRSRYDSVVMQGVPIQVFGYYFLLKGFRTGRDSDFAWSGLLFGFSLNFYHGNRIAPIIIALLILYEFGRRGLPFLRRYFRPLVVCLLAALLLFAPLGAFYITTPQALIGRADTVWLFNNRGHLQGMYGPRSDVEYVLLQIRDTLFMLNVSGDPSPVVNWQRKPMVDSLTAIFLVLGVAYGLWHWRERRYFFLLLWPFLTLLLGSAFTIGAPNGSRTVGAIPGLLLWAGVGLDLAWRQTETVLRGRWRAALLPVALAFFAVVGYVNITVYRQYVSDPGVWSSFAGPQVVVANYLKTAGPNTKVYFLANPAINQYNKVMKFISGGFQGQDFWDAAGLVPIQETTGQDVLYYLPNAALLPSLQWFYPQGSAETVKDPFGRDSFAAFRVSAAEIARRQGLIGRYYAGADWQGAPVLERKDATLSFDWSAETPLPLPFSVEWQGTLYAAQTGWHVFRAEAAGELQV
;
A
#
# COMPACT_ATOMS: atom_id res chain seq x y z
N MET A 1 -56.44 -1.29 -10.41
CA MET A 1 -55.15 -2.02 -10.25
C MET A 1 -54.35 -2.22 -11.56
N GLY A 2 -54.98 -2.52 -12.70
CA GLY A 2 -54.26 -2.82 -13.96
C GLY A 2 -53.36 -1.72 -14.54
N LYS A 3 -53.79 -0.44 -14.52
CA LYS A 3 -53.02 0.69 -15.10
C LYS A 3 -51.69 1.02 -14.37
N ALA A 4 -51.64 0.84 -13.05
CA ALA A 4 -50.43 1.08 -12.27
C ALA A 4 -49.40 -0.04 -12.46
N MET A 5 -49.87 -1.28 -12.58
CA MET A 5 -49.03 -2.45 -12.84
C MET A 5 -48.39 -2.38 -14.24
N THR A 6 -49.13 -1.92 -15.26
CA THR A 6 -48.57 -1.72 -16.61
C THR A 6 -47.56 -0.58 -16.67
N ALA A 7 -47.72 0.49 -15.88
CA ALA A 7 -46.73 1.57 -15.78
C ALA A 7 -45.41 1.09 -15.15
N ASN A 8 -45.47 0.32 -14.05
CA ASN A 8 -44.26 -0.23 -13.40
C ASN A 8 -43.54 -1.26 -14.29
N ALA A 9 -44.29 -2.10 -15.00
CA ALA A 9 -43.72 -3.06 -15.95
C ALA A 9 -42.99 -2.35 -17.11
N ARG A 10 -43.58 -1.28 -17.67
CA ARG A 10 -42.91 -0.46 -18.70
C ARG A 10 -41.62 0.17 -18.18
N ARG A 11 -41.66 0.73 -16.97
CA ARG A 11 -40.46 1.31 -16.32
C ARG A 11 -39.36 0.27 -16.15
N LEU A 12 -39.70 -0.91 -15.63
CA LEU A 12 -38.73 -2.00 -15.50
C LEU A 12 -38.16 -2.43 -16.86
N ALA A 13 -39.00 -2.53 -17.90
CA ALA A 13 -38.54 -2.89 -19.25
C ALA A 13 -37.53 -1.87 -19.80
N PHE A 14 -37.81 -0.56 -19.67
CA PHE A 14 -36.87 0.47 -20.09
C PHE A 14 -35.58 0.46 -19.26
N LEU A 15 -35.65 0.13 -17.96
CA LEU A 15 -34.48 0.06 -17.09
C LEU A 15 -33.59 -1.11 -17.52
N LEU A 16 -34.18 -2.29 -17.75
CA LEU A 16 -33.46 -3.46 -18.23
C LEU A 16 -32.86 -3.23 -19.62
N PHE A 17 -33.59 -2.54 -20.51
CA PHE A 17 -33.08 -2.15 -21.81
C PHE A 17 -31.88 -1.19 -21.71
N GLY A 18 -31.99 -0.17 -20.84
CA GLY A 18 -30.89 0.77 -20.58
C GLY A 18 -29.65 0.08 -19.99
N LEU A 19 -29.85 -0.82 -19.02
CA LEU A 19 -28.77 -1.64 -18.46
C LEU A 19 -28.14 -2.57 -19.51
N GLY A 20 -28.95 -3.12 -20.44
CA GLY A 20 -28.47 -3.92 -21.56
C GLY A 20 -27.57 -3.12 -22.51
N LEU A 21 -27.98 -1.91 -22.89
CA LEU A 21 -27.16 -1.00 -23.71
C LEU A 21 -25.86 -0.62 -22.98
N ALA A 22 -25.93 -0.34 -21.68
CA ALA A 22 -24.76 -0.06 -20.87
C ALA A 22 -23.79 -1.26 -20.82
N ALA A 23 -24.30 -2.49 -20.72
CA ALA A 23 -23.46 -3.69 -20.77
C ALA A 23 -22.78 -3.87 -22.13
N ILE A 24 -23.47 -3.58 -23.24
CA ILE A 24 -22.88 -3.64 -24.59
C ILE A 24 -21.78 -2.57 -24.71
N GLY A 25 -22.06 -1.32 -24.35
CA GLY A 25 -21.07 -0.24 -24.37
C GLY A 25 -19.84 -0.55 -23.51
N GLN A 26 -20.05 -1.12 -22.31
CA GLN A 26 -18.95 -1.55 -21.44
C GLN A 26 -18.11 -2.67 -22.08
N SER A 27 -18.73 -3.62 -22.76
CA SER A 27 -18.00 -4.68 -23.47
C SER A 27 -17.11 -4.15 -24.59
N TYR A 28 -17.49 -3.03 -25.22
CA TYR A 28 -16.69 -2.37 -26.25
C TYR A 28 -15.46 -1.70 -25.62
N PHE A 29 -15.61 -1.04 -24.47
CA PHE A 29 -14.48 -0.53 -23.69
C PHE A 29 -13.51 -1.66 -23.31
N ASP A 30 -14.01 -2.79 -22.82
CA ASP A 30 -13.19 -3.92 -22.38
C ASP A 30 -12.38 -4.53 -23.53
N ARG A 31 -12.97 -4.58 -24.72
CA ARG A 31 -12.32 -5.07 -25.94
C ARG A 31 -11.45 -4.01 -26.62
N LYS A 32 -11.53 -2.76 -26.17
CA LYS A 32 -10.87 -1.58 -26.77
C LYS A 32 -11.23 -1.41 -28.25
N ILE A 33 -12.49 -1.65 -28.60
CA ILE A 33 -13.03 -1.54 -29.97
C ILE A 33 -13.99 -0.36 -30.03
N GLN A 34 -13.92 0.44 -31.11
CA GLN A 34 -14.89 1.50 -31.43
C GLN A 34 -15.26 2.40 -30.22
N PHE A 35 -14.27 3.15 -29.72
CA PHE A 35 -14.40 3.94 -28.48
C PHE A 35 -15.63 4.87 -28.45
N TYR A 36 -15.94 5.55 -29.56
CA TYR A 36 -17.09 6.46 -29.62
C TYR A 36 -18.43 5.71 -29.54
N ASP A 37 -18.55 4.56 -30.20
CA ASP A 37 -19.75 3.73 -30.13
C ASP A 37 -19.95 3.19 -28.71
N ALA A 38 -18.87 2.77 -28.06
CA ALA A 38 -18.86 2.38 -26.66
C ALA A 38 -19.42 3.49 -25.75
N LEU A 39 -18.93 4.73 -25.94
CA LEU A 39 -19.36 5.89 -25.17
C LEU A 39 -20.84 6.22 -25.40
N TRP A 40 -21.31 6.19 -26.65
CA TRP A 40 -22.70 6.44 -26.98
C TRP A 40 -23.64 5.39 -26.40
N LEU A 41 -23.35 4.10 -26.60
CA LEU A 41 -24.17 3.01 -26.07
C LEU A 41 -24.22 3.02 -24.54
N PHE A 42 -23.07 3.24 -23.90
CA PHE A 42 -22.96 3.31 -22.45
C PHE A 42 -23.72 4.51 -21.89
N GLY A 43 -23.50 5.71 -22.44
CA GLY A 43 -24.16 6.95 -22.02
C GLY A 43 -25.67 6.92 -22.23
N LEU A 44 -26.13 6.46 -23.39
CA LEU A 44 -27.56 6.34 -23.72
C LEU A 44 -28.26 5.34 -22.79
N GLY A 45 -27.64 4.17 -22.56
CA GLY A 45 -28.19 3.13 -21.69
C GLY A 45 -28.39 3.63 -20.26
N LEU A 46 -27.41 4.34 -19.72
CA LEU A 46 -27.49 4.93 -18.38
C LEU A 46 -28.47 6.11 -18.31
N GLY A 47 -28.51 6.96 -19.33
CA GLY A 47 -29.49 8.05 -19.40
C GLY A 47 -30.92 7.53 -19.33
N LEU A 48 -31.23 6.47 -20.07
CA LEU A 48 -32.52 5.78 -20.00
C LEU A 48 -32.80 5.21 -18.60
N ALA A 49 -31.84 4.50 -18.02
CA ALA A 49 -31.97 3.92 -16.67
C ALA A 49 -32.25 4.97 -15.59
N VAL A 50 -31.55 6.10 -15.64
CA VAL A 50 -31.70 7.21 -14.69
C VAL A 50 -33.08 7.87 -14.86
N LEU A 51 -33.47 8.25 -16.07
CA LEU A 51 -34.75 8.92 -16.35
C LEU A 51 -35.97 8.15 -15.81
N ILE A 52 -35.88 6.83 -15.74
CA ILE A 52 -36.92 5.95 -15.19
C ILE A 52 -36.91 5.99 -13.66
N GLY A 53 -35.73 5.88 -13.04
CA GLY A 53 -35.56 5.99 -11.59
C GLY A 53 -36.08 7.33 -11.05
N LEU A 54 -35.87 8.41 -11.81
CA LEU A 54 -36.38 9.75 -11.47
C LEU A 54 -37.92 9.81 -11.41
N ARG A 55 -38.63 9.05 -12.25
CA ARG A 55 -40.10 9.04 -12.29
C ARG A 55 -40.75 8.23 -11.16
N GLN A 56 -39.98 7.44 -10.43
CA GLN A 56 -40.46 6.63 -9.31
C GLN A 56 -40.49 7.46 -8.01
N VAL A 57 -39.45 8.24 -7.74
CA VAL A 57 -39.36 9.08 -6.55
C VAL A 57 -40.32 10.27 -6.61
N ALA A 58 -40.57 10.85 -7.79
CA ALA A 58 -41.63 11.85 -7.95
C ALA A 58 -43.03 11.30 -7.61
N GLY A 59 -43.24 9.98 -7.71
CA GLY A 59 -44.45 9.30 -7.27
C GLY A 59 -44.46 9.02 -5.77
N GLU A 60 -43.33 8.60 -5.21
CA GLU A 60 -43.16 8.43 -3.76
C GLU A 60 -43.25 9.76 -3.00
N GLN A 61 -42.74 10.87 -3.54
CA GLN A 61 -42.92 12.23 -3.01
C GLN A 61 -44.37 12.74 -3.11
N ARG A 62 -45.20 12.20 -4.01
CA ARG A 62 -46.64 12.51 -4.06
C ARG A 62 -47.46 11.66 -3.08
N SER A 63 -47.07 10.40 -2.85
CA SER A 63 -47.68 9.56 -1.80
C SER A 63 -47.15 9.87 -0.41
N SER A 64 -45.90 10.30 -0.29
CA SER A 64 -45.35 10.91 0.92
C SER A 64 -45.76 12.37 1.04
N GLY A 65 -46.20 13.07 0.00
CA GLY A 65 -46.89 14.35 0.18
C GLY A 65 -48.18 14.23 1.00
N ALA A 66 -48.82 13.05 0.99
CA ALA A 66 -49.95 12.70 1.86
C ALA A 66 -49.53 11.97 3.16
N GLY A 67 -48.27 11.53 3.29
CA GLY A 67 -47.70 10.84 4.46
C GLY A 67 -46.65 11.65 5.26
N GLU A 68 -46.13 12.72 4.69
CA GLU A 68 -45.34 13.82 5.28
C GLU A 68 -46.28 14.90 5.83
N GLN A 69 -47.57 14.82 5.51
CA GLN A 69 -48.64 15.42 6.32
C GLN A 69 -49.12 14.47 7.45
N GLY A 70 -48.57 13.25 7.56
CA GLY A 70 -48.93 12.23 8.55
C GLY A 70 -47.83 11.87 9.57
N SER A 71 -46.60 12.34 9.38
CA SER A 71 -45.60 12.44 10.45
C SER A 71 -45.38 13.92 10.72
N GLY A 72 -46.03 14.46 11.75
CA GLY A 72 -46.01 15.88 12.10
C GLY A 72 -44.63 16.53 11.88
N GLY A 73 -44.57 17.78 11.44
CA GLY A 73 -45.24 18.82 12.24
C GLY A 73 -44.69 18.85 13.67
N VAL A 74 -43.52 18.25 13.91
CA VAL A 74 -42.60 18.74 14.92
C VAL A 74 -41.74 19.70 14.13
N GLU A 75 -42.00 21.00 14.27
CA GLU A 75 -40.90 21.96 14.25
C GLU A 75 -39.77 21.26 15.00
N GLU A 76 -38.73 20.82 14.28
CA GLU A 76 -37.49 20.37 14.89
C GLU A 76 -36.94 21.66 15.51
N HIS A 77 -37.54 22.06 16.64
CA HIS A 77 -37.09 23.12 17.51
C HIS A 77 -35.63 22.77 17.66
N LEU A 78 -34.78 23.56 16.99
CA LEU A 78 -33.35 23.43 17.02
C LEU A 78 -32.94 23.75 18.45
N ARG A 79 -33.19 22.81 19.35
CA ARG A 79 -32.84 22.91 20.74
C ARG A 79 -31.34 23.01 20.72
N THR A 80 -30.85 24.13 21.19
CA THR A 80 -29.43 24.31 21.44
C THR A 80 -28.97 23.13 22.27
N PRO A 81 -27.87 22.47 21.88
CA PRO A 81 -27.43 21.29 22.59
C PRO A 81 -27.12 21.69 24.05
N ALA A 82 -27.66 20.94 25.01
CA ALA A 82 -27.49 21.21 26.45
C ALA A 82 -25.99 21.38 26.78
N PRO A 83 -25.60 22.32 27.64
CA PRO A 83 -24.18 22.60 27.92
C PRO A 83 -23.44 21.35 28.38
N LEU A 84 -22.16 21.26 28.01
CA LEU A 84 -21.30 20.16 28.47
C LEU A 84 -21.20 20.20 30.00
N PRO A 85 -21.27 19.05 30.69
CA PRO A 85 -21.02 19.01 32.13
C PRO A 85 -19.62 19.56 32.43
N LEU A 86 -19.50 20.32 33.52
CA LEU A 86 -18.23 20.94 33.95
C LEU A 86 -17.08 19.92 34.03
N ARG A 87 -17.39 18.68 34.43
CA ARG A 87 -16.41 17.57 34.45
C ARG A 87 -15.87 17.22 33.07
N SER A 88 -16.73 17.16 32.04
CA SER A 88 -16.28 16.91 30.66
C SER A 88 -15.40 18.06 30.16
N VAL A 89 -15.75 19.31 30.49
CA VAL A 89 -14.91 20.47 30.18
C VAL A 89 -13.55 20.36 30.88
N ALA A 90 -13.51 20.01 32.17
CA ALA A 90 -12.27 19.81 32.91
C ALA A 90 -11.38 18.71 32.30
N PHE A 91 -11.96 17.56 31.91
CA PHE A 91 -11.21 16.50 31.22
C PHE A 91 -10.66 16.94 29.87
N VAL A 92 -11.43 17.70 29.07
CA VAL A 92 -10.96 18.25 27.79
C VAL A 92 -9.82 19.23 28.02
N LEU A 93 -9.93 20.14 28.99
CA LEU A 93 -8.84 21.07 29.32
C LEU A 93 -7.59 20.34 29.81
N ALA A 94 -7.75 19.33 30.67
CA ALA A 94 -6.63 18.50 31.12
C ALA A 94 -5.96 17.76 29.94
N ALA A 95 -6.75 17.20 29.03
CA ALA A 95 -6.24 16.56 27.82
C ALA A 95 -5.44 17.54 26.96
N ILE A 96 -5.95 18.77 26.75
CA ILE A 96 -5.24 19.83 26.01
C ILE A 96 -3.91 20.18 26.70
N VAL A 97 -3.90 20.38 28.02
CA VAL A 97 -2.67 20.70 28.77
C VAL A 97 -1.64 19.58 28.64
N VAL A 98 -2.04 18.32 28.85
CA VAL A 98 -1.14 17.17 28.69
C VAL A 98 -0.63 17.06 27.25
N SER A 99 -1.47 17.32 26.25
CA SER A 99 -1.07 17.36 24.84
C SER A 99 -0.04 18.46 24.56
N LEU A 100 -0.20 19.64 25.15
CA LEU A 100 0.73 20.75 24.99
C LEU A 100 2.10 20.45 25.63
N ILE A 101 2.11 19.72 26.76
CA ILE A 101 3.35 19.23 27.36
C ILE A 101 4.03 18.24 26.40
N ALA A 102 3.32 17.23 25.89
CA ALA A 102 3.88 16.28 24.92
C ALA A 102 4.43 16.97 23.65
N VAL A 103 3.71 17.99 23.16
CA VAL A 103 4.16 18.85 22.06
C VAL A 103 5.45 19.59 22.42
N ALA A 104 5.55 20.18 23.62
CA ALA A 104 6.75 20.89 24.05
C ALA A 104 8.00 19.99 24.07
N TYR A 105 7.85 18.74 24.54
CA TYR A 105 8.94 17.74 24.45
C TYR A 105 9.30 17.40 23.01
N THR A 106 8.29 17.26 22.14
CA THR A 106 8.50 16.98 20.71
C THR A 106 9.28 18.11 20.02
N VAL A 107 8.90 19.36 20.26
CA VAL A 107 9.56 20.56 19.71
C VAL A 107 11.01 20.67 20.20
N ARG A 108 11.27 20.35 21.47
CA ARG A 108 12.62 20.37 22.06
C ARG A 108 13.54 19.25 21.53
N ARG A 109 13.01 18.34 20.68
CA ARG A 109 13.71 17.15 20.17
C ARG A 109 14.29 16.26 21.28
N THR A 110 13.79 16.41 22.50
CA THR A 110 14.09 15.54 23.63
C THR A 110 13.15 14.36 23.53
N TRP A 111 13.53 13.35 22.74
CA TRP A 111 12.75 12.12 22.65
C TRP A 111 13.08 11.23 23.84
N THR A 112 12.12 11.13 24.73
CA THR A 112 12.19 10.30 25.92
C THR A 112 10.90 9.46 25.96
N ALA A 113 10.93 8.30 26.64
CA ALA A 113 9.82 7.34 26.65
C ALA A 113 8.50 7.91 27.20
N GLU A 114 8.56 9.08 27.85
CA GLU A 114 7.45 9.81 28.43
C GLU A 114 6.55 10.47 27.37
N VAL A 115 7.06 10.84 26.19
CA VAL A 115 6.25 11.57 25.19
C VAL A 115 5.11 10.72 24.62
N PRO A 116 5.31 9.45 24.23
CA PRO A 116 4.21 8.54 23.90
C PRO A 116 3.23 8.36 25.07
N LEU A 117 3.72 8.26 26.31
CA LEU A 117 2.87 8.06 27.49
C LEU A 117 1.99 9.28 27.76
N LEU A 118 2.54 10.49 27.70
CA LEU A 118 1.80 11.74 27.82
C LEU A 118 0.76 11.87 26.71
N TYR A 119 1.12 11.48 25.49
CA TYR A 119 0.20 11.48 24.36
C TYR A 119 -0.97 10.50 24.56
N LEU A 120 -0.69 9.26 24.99
CA LEU A 120 -1.71 8.27 25.33
C LEU A 120 -2.59 8.73 26.50
N LEU A 121 -2.00 9.40 27.50
CA LEU A 121 -2.73 9.98 28.63
C LEU A 121 -3.68 11.10 28.16
N SER A 122 -3.20 12.02 27.32
CA SER A 122 -4.00 13.08 26.71
C SER A 122 -5.21 12.50 25.97
N LEU A 123 -4.97 11.48 25.13
CA LEU A 123 -6.04 10.78 24.41
C LEU A 123 -7.03 10.10 25.37
N GLY A 124 -6.52 9.43 26.41
CA GLY A 124 -7.33 8.78 27.44
C GLY A 124 -8.25 9.76 28.18
N LEU A 125 -7.71 10.91 28.59
CA LEU A 125 -8.49 11.99 29.23
C LEU A 125 -9.59 12.52 28.30
N PHE A 126 -9.26 12.75 27.03
CA PHE A 126 -10.22 13.21 26.04
C PHE A 126 -11.34 12.18 25.82
N VAL A 127 -11.00 10.90 25.66
CA VAL A 127 -11.97 9.82 25.50
C VAL A 127 -12.87 9.71 26.74
N VAL A 128 -12.32 9.79 27.95
CA VAL A 128 -13.10 9.78 29.21
C VAL A 128 -14.11 10.93 29.29
N ALA A 129 -13.77 12.11 28.77
CA ALA A 129 -14.66 13.27 28.74
C ALA A 129 -15.98 13.00 28.00
N PHE A 130 -15.95 12.12 26.99
CA PHE A 130 -17.08 11.83 26.11
C PHE A 130 -17.65 10.40 26.27
N LEU A 131 -16.91 9.45 26.86
CA LEU A 131 -17.43 8.11 27.21
C LEU A 131 -18.54 8.17 28.25
N ARG A 132 -18.46 9.10 29.22
CA ARG A 132 -19.38 9.17 30.37
C ARG A 132 -20.66 9.98 30.12
N LEU A 133 -20.80 10.61 28.95
CA LEU A 133 -22.02 11.29 28.52
C LEU A 133 -23.07 10.30 27.96
N GLY A 134 -22.67 9.07 27.65
CA GLY A 134 -23.53 7.99 27.20
C GLY A 134 -24.11 7.14 28.34
N ARG A 135 -24.71 7.74 29.38
CA ARG A 135 -25.40 7.02 30.48
C ARG A 135 -26.68 6.27 30.05
N GLY A 136 -26.77 5.83 28.80
CA GLY A 136 -27.70 4.75 28.45
C GLY A 136 -27.09 3.42 28.87
N ARG A 137 -27.88 2.49 29.43
CA ARG A 137 -27.46 1.08 29.46
C ARG A 137 -26.96 0.72 28.06
N ILE A 138 -25.78 0.12 27.93
CA ILE A 138 -25.31 -0.45 26.66
C ILE A 138 -26.29 -1.57 26.33
N ALA A 139 -27.36 -1.22 25.63
CA ALA A 139 -28.24 -2.20 25.02
C ALA A 139 -27.45 -2.74 23.83
N TRP A 140 -26.93 -3.95 23.96
CA TRP A 140 -26.42 -4.68 22.82
C TRP A 140 -27.54 -4.73 21.79
N PRO A 141 -27.38 -4.10 20.61
CA PRO A 141 -28.42 -4.15 19.61
C PRO A 141 -28.64 -5.62 19.25
N ARG A 142 -29.90 -6.05 19.18
CA ARG A 142 -30.21 -7.39 18.67
C ARG A 142 -29.68 -7.47 17.25
N LEU A 143 -28.79 -8.43 16.99
CA LEU A 143 -28.26 -8.72 15.66
C LEU A 143 -29.44 -8.95 14.71
N THR A 144 -29.57 -8.10 13.71
CA THR A 144 -30.51 -8.32 12.62
C THR A 144 -29.92 -9.33 11.63
N TRP A 145 -30.75 -9.94 10.78
CA TRP A 145 -30.25 -10.80 9.70
C TRP A 145 -29.26 -10.06 8.79
N ALA A 146 -29.45 -8.74 8.60
CA ALA A 146 -28.57 -7.92 7.80
C ALA A 146 -27.21 -7.74 8.47
N ASP A 147 -27.17 -7.69 9.81
CA ASP A 147 -25.91 -7.65 10.56
C ASP A 147 -25.16 -8.99 10.43
N ALA A 148 -25.88 -10.11 10.51
CA ALA A 148 -25.28 -11.44 10.32
C ALA A 148 -24.69 -11.61 8.91
N LEU A 149 -25.40 -11.15 7.87
CA LEU A 149 -24.86 -11.14 6.51
C LEU A 149 -23.65 -10.22 6.38
N ALA A 150 -23.68 -9.03 6.98
CA ALA A 150 -22.53 -8.12 6.97
C ALA A 150 -21.29 -8.76 7.62
N ILE A 151 -21.46 -9.47 8.73
CA ILE A 151 -20.39 -10.26 9.36
C ILE A 151 -19.87 -11.32 8.39
N GLY A 152 -20.75 -12.05 7.70
CA GLY A 152 -20.36 -13.00 6.66
C GLY A 152 -19.53 -12.36 5.53
N VAL A 153 -19.91 -11.17 5.08
CA VAL A 153 -19.16 -10.40 4.08
C VAL A 153 -17.80 -9.94 4.61
N ILE A 154 -17.70 -9.54 5.88
CA ILE A 154 -16.44 -9.15 6.52
C ILE A 154 -15.51 -10.36 6.65
N VAL A 155 -16.02 -11.53 7.05
CA VAL A 155 -15.24 -12.78 7.09
C VAL A 155 -14.77 -13.18 5.70
N LEU A 156 -15.64 -13.09 4.69
CA LEU A 156 -15.26 -13.31 3.29
C LEU A 156 -14.14 -12.34 2.87
N ALA A 157 -14.26 -11.06 3.22
CA ALA A 157 -13.25 -10.06 2.90
C ALA A 157 -11.89 -10.39 3.54
N LEU A 158 -11.89 -10.85 4.79
CA LEU A 158 -10.68 -11.31 5.50
C LEU A 158 -10.05 -12.50 4.80
N VAL A 159 -10.83 -13.54 4.49
CA VAL A 159 -10.32 -14.77 3.85
C VAL A 159 -9.68 -14.45 2.49
N LEU A 160 -10.36 -13.66 1.64
CA LEU A 160 -9.84 -13.28 0.32
C LEU A 160 -8.53 -12.48 0.39
N ARG A 161 -8.32 -11.72 1.48
CA ARG A 161 -7.12 -10.91 1.70
C ARG A 161 -6.00 -11.71 2.37
N ALA A 162 -6.31 -12.60 3.30
CA ALA A 162 -5.33 -13.36 4.08
C ALA A 162 -4.82 -14.64 3.40
N TYR A 163 -5.53 -15.16 2.39
CA TYR A 163 -5.14 -16.38 1.67
C TYR A 163 -3.77 -16.23 1.00
N HIS A 164 -2.77 -17.06 1.36
CA HIS A 164 -1.43 -17.10 0.75
C HIS A 164 -0.72 -15.73 0.65
N LEU A 165 -0.61 -15.01 1.76
CA LEU A 165 0.05 -13.69 1.80
C LEU A 165 1.55 -13.71 1.54
N ASP A 166 2.21 -14.82 1.84
CA ASP A 166 3.65 -15.04 1.64
C ASP A 166 4.03 -15.18 0.15
N THR A 167 3.10 -15.65 -0.69
CA THR A 167 3.34 -15.94 -2.11
C THR A 167 2.55 -15.06 -3.07
N ILE A 168 1.48 -14.39 -2.62
CA ILE A 168 0.62 -13.53 -3.46
C ILE A 168 0.42 -12.15 -2.78
N PRO A 169 0.79 -11.02 -3.42
CA PRO A 169 1.39 -10.89 -4.76
C PRO A 169 2.78 -11.55 -4.90
N PRO A 170 3.21 -11.86 -6.13
CA PRO A 170 4.40 -12.64 -6.39
C PRO A 170 5.65 -11.80 -6.11
N GLY A 171 6.42 -12.15 -5.08
CA GLY A 171 7.57 -11.37 -4.62
C GLY A 171 7.26 -10.50 -3.39
N PHE A 172 8.07 -9.46 -3.18
CA PHE A 172 7.99 -8.55 -2.04
C PHE A 172 8.44 -7.16 -2.49
N TRP A 173 7.49 -6.24 -2.66
CA TRP A 173 7.73 -4.97 -3.35
C TRP A 173 8.77 -4.11 -2.61
N GLY A 174 9.53 -3.31 -3.35
CA GLY A 174 10.64 -2.52 -2.81
C GLY A 174 10.24 -1.65 -1.60
N ASP A 175 9.09 -0.98 -1.69
CA ASP A 175 8.55 -0.16 -0.59
C ASP A 175 8.16 -1.03 0.62
N GLU A 176 7.65 -2.26 0.43
CA GLU A 176 7.42 -3.21 1.54
C GLU A 176 8.75 -3.56 2.23
N GLY A 177 9.83 -3.72 1.45
CA GLY A 177 11.17 -3.94 1.98
C GLY A 177 11.67 -2.79 2.84
N ASN A 178 11.47 -1.54 2.39
CA ASN A 178 11.81 -0.37 3.20
C ASN A 178 10.99 -0.33 4.49
N ASP A 179 9.66 -0.49 4.37
CA ASP A 179 8.72 -0.43 5.48
C ASP A 179 8.96 -1.54 6.52
N ALA A 180 9.43 -2.71 6.06
CA ALA A 180 9.82 -3.82 6.92
C ALA A 180 11.11 -3.53 7.72
N ILE A 181 12.11 -2.91 7.09
CA ILE A 181 13.36 -2.53 7.78
C ILE A 181 13.11 -1.41 8.78
N GLU A 182 12.28 -0.41 8.45
CA GLU A 182 11.89 0.62 9.41
C GLU A 182 11.16 0.03 10.62
N ALA A 183 10.25 -0.93 10.39
CA ALA A 183 9.58 -1.65 11.46
C ALA A 183 10.56 -2.44 12.35
N GLN A 184 11.60 -3.06 11.77
CA GLN A 184 12.67 -3.70 12.55
C GLN A 184 13.49 -2.68 13.35
N ASP A 185 13.78 -1.51 12.79
CA ASP A 185 14.47 -0.44 13.50
C ASP A 185 13.64 0.10 14.67
N VAL A 186 12.31 0.14 14.55
CA VAL A 186 11.40 0.48 15.68
C VAL A 186 11.53 -0.56 16.79
N LEU A 187 11.47 -1.86 16.46
CA LEU A 187 11.59 -2.95 17.43
C LEU A 187 12.96 -2.96 18.13
N GLN A 188 14.01 -2.49 17.45
CA GLN A 188 15.37 -2.40 17.99
C GLN A 188 15.66 -1.08 18.69
N GLY A 189 14.68 -0.18 18.79
CA GLY A 189 14.84 1.15 19.42
C GLY A 189 15.76 2.10 18.66
N ARG A 190 15.98 1.87 17.36
CA ARG A 190 16.84 2.69 16.48
C ARG A 190 16.06 3.67 15.61
N PHE A 191 14.75 3.52 15.52
CA PHE A 191 13.93 4.35 14.64
C PHE A 191 13.52 5.69 15.29
N PRO A 192 13.36 6.77 14.50
CA PRO A 192 12.89 8.05 15.01
C PRO A 192 11.48 7.99 15.61
N SER A 193 11.10 9.07 16.31
CA SER A 193 9.76 9.27 16.87
C SER A 193 8.63 8.97 15.85
N PRO A 194 7.47 8.43 16.28
CA PRO A 194 6.32 8.24 15.38
C PRO A 194 5.78 9.56 14.79
N PHE A 195 6.16 10.70 15.38
CA PHE A 195 5.81 12.05 14.93
C PHE A 195 6.94 12.68 14.12
N ASN A 196 7.47 11.93 13.17
CA ASN A 196 8.51 12.33 12.22
C ASN A 196 8.08 11.87 10.80
N THR A 197 8.99 11.92 9.83
CA THR A 197 8.81 11.33 8.51
C THR A 197 9.62 10.05 8.31
N ASP A 198 9.08 9.13 7.51
CA ASP A 198 9.70 7.89 7.04
C ASP A 198 10.68 8.14 5.88
N TRP A 199 11.28 7.07 5.36
CA TRP A 199 12.18 7.06 4.20
C TRP A 199 11.58 7.71 2.94
N GLY A 200 10.26 7.68 2.79
CA GLY A 200 9.51 8.23 1.66
C GLY A 200 8.93 9.63 1.91
N GLY A 201 9.25 10.23 3.05
CA GLY A 201 8.75 11.54 3.49
C GLY A 201 7.35 11.53 4.11
N ASN A 202 6.68 10.38 4.23
CA ASN A 202 5.35 10.26 4.85
C ASN A 202 5.45 10.26 6.37
N PRO A 203 4.37 10.58 7.11
CA PRO A 203 4.32 10.39 8.55
C PRO A 203 4.81 9.00 9.03
N ALA A 204 5.71 9.00 10.02
CA ALA A 204 6.45 7.83 10.50
C ALA A 204 5.61 6.83 11.33
N MET A 205 4.37 7.18 11.72
CA MET A 205 3.51 6.29 12.54
C MET A 205 3.29 4.92 11.89
N LYS A 206 3.31 4.85 10.56
CA LYS A 206 3.16 3.58 9.84
C LYS A 206 4.20 2.54 10.27
N ALA A 207 5.44 2.96 10.55
CA ALA A 207 6.53 2.06 10.93
C ALA A 207 6.25 1.41 12.29
N TYR A 208 5.59 2.12 13.20
CA TYR A 208 5.17 1.61 14.51
C TYR A 208 4.01 0.63 14.39
N VAL A 209 3.06 0.88 13.50
CA VAL A 209 1.97 -0.06 13.21
C VAL A 209 2.51 -1.34 12.56
N ASN A 210 3.45 -1.21 11.62
CA ASN A 210 4.14 -2.33 11.01
C ASN A 210 4.98 -3.10 12.04
N ALA A 211 5.68 -2.42 12.95
CA ALA A 211 6.45 -3.05 14.04
C ALA A 211 5.56 -3.88 14.97
N LEU A 212 4.38 -3.35 15.35
CA LEU A 212 3.39 -4.11 16.11
C LEU A 212 2.92 -5.35 15.33
N SER A 213 2.73 -5.23 14.02
CA SER A 213 2.36 -6.36 13.17
C SER A 213 3.47 -7.43 13.12
N LEU A 214 4.73 -7.02 12.99
CA LEU A 214 5.87 -7.93 13.03
C LEU A 214 5.98 -8.67 14.37
N LEU A 215 5.64 -8.01 15.48
CA LEU A 215 5.62 -8.61 16.81
C LEU A 215 4.50 -9.65 16.97
N LEU A 216 3.32 -9.39 16.40
CA LEU A 216 2.14 -10.25 16.53
C LEU A 216 2.10 -11.42 15.53
N PHE A 217 2.59 -11.19 14.31
CA PHE A 217 2.44 -12.13 13.18
C PHE A 217 3.78 -12.66 12.64
N GLY A 218 4.91 -12.20 13.20
CA GLY A 218 6.27 -12.66 12.87
C GLY A 218 7.03 -11.73 11.93
N GLN A 219 8.37 -11.76 12.03
CA GLN A 219 9.29 -10.99 11.19
C GLN A 219 9.48 -11.65 9.81
N ASN A 220 8.42 -11.67 9.01
CA ASN A 220 8.39 -12.25 7.67
C ASN A 220 7.41 -11.47 6.77
N ILE A 221 7.26 -11.90 5.51
CA ILE A 221 6.37 -11.27 4.52
C ILE A 221 4.92 -11.21 5.03
N VAL A 222 4.43 -12.26 5.70
CA VAL A 222 3.06 -12.30 6.24
C VAL A 222 2.86 -11.21 7.30
N GLY A 223 3.83 -11.06 8.20
CA GLY A 223 3.76 -10.05 9.26
C GLY A 223 3.70 -8.62 8.73
N VAL A 224 4.46 -8.32 7.68
CA VAL A 224 4.41 -7.00 7.00
C VAL A 224 3.05 -6.78 6.34
N ARG A 225 2.56 -7.78 5.59
CA ARG A 225 1.33 -7.66 4.80
C ARG A 225 0.04 -7.68 5.64
N MET A 226 0.10 -8.18 6.87
CA MET A 226 -1.09 -8.30 7.73
C MET A 226 -1.72 -6.93 8.05
N VAL A 227 -0.94 -5.85 8.07
CA VAL A 227 -1.47 -4.49 8.27
C VAL A 227 -2.44 -4.11 7.15
N GLY A 228 -2.08 -4.38 5.90
CA GLY A 228 -2.94 -4.15 4.74
C GLY A 228 -4.22 -4.99 4.78
N VAL A 229 -4.12 -6.25 5.26
CA VAL A 229 -5.24 -7.18 5.37
C VAL A 229 -6.26 -6.69 6.40
N ILE A 230 -5.78 -6.30 7.58
CA ILE A 230 -6.59 -5.74 8.65
C ILE A 230 -7.24 -4.44 8.16
N ALA A 231 -6.46 -3.52 7.59
CA ALA A 231 -6.98 -2.23 7.13
C ALA A 231 -8.04 -2.40 6.02
N GLY A 232 -7.79 -3.32 5.09
CA GLY A 232 -8.71 -3.62 4.01
C GLY A 232 -10.01 -4.27 4.48
N THR A 233 -9.93 -5.16 5.46
CA THR A 233 -11.10 -5.83 6.08
C THR A 233 -11.93 -4.84 6.89
N LEU A 234 -11.27 -3.98 7.67
CA LEU A 234 -11.92 -2.91 8.43
C LEU A 234 -12.61 -1.88 7.53
N SER A 235 -12.08 -1.64 6.32
CA SER A 235 -12.72 -0.76 5.34
C SER A 235 -14.08 -1.32 4.87
N VAL A 236 -14.21 -2.64 4.72
CA VAL A 236 -15.48 -3.31 4.39
C VAL A 236 -16.50 -3.16 5.52
N ALA A 237 -16.06 -3.32 6.77
CA ALA A 237 -16.90 -3.09 7.95
C ALA A 237 -17.32 -1.61 8.06
N GLY A 238 -16.39 -0.69 7.85
CA GLY A 238 -16.64 0.75 7.85
C GLY A 238 -17.66 1.15 6.78
N ILE A 239 -17.58 0.60 5.57
CA ILE A 239 -18.56 0.87 4.51
C ILE A 239 -19.94 0.32 4.83
N TYR A 240 -20.04 -0.82 5.52
CA TYR A 240 -21.34 -1.32 5.95
C TYR A 240 -21.99 -0.32 6.93
N LEU A 241 -21.23 0.16 7.92
CA LEU A 241 -21.76 1.12 8.89
C LEU A 241 -22.10 2.48 8.25
N LEU A 242 -21.20 3.02 7.44
CA LEU A 242 -21.39 4.28 6.73
C LEU A 242 -22.56 4.20 5.73
N GLY A 243 -22.60 3.15 4.92
CA GLY A 243 -23.69 2.92 3.97
C GLY A 243 -25.03 2.76 4.67
N ARG A 244 -25.06 2.10 5.83
CA ARG A 244 -26.30 1.92 6.62
C ARG A 244 -26.80 3.24 7.19
N GLU A 245 -25.89 4.08 7.67
CA GLU A 245 -26.21 5.43 8.15
C GLU A 245 -26.73 6.34 7.03
N LEU A 246 -26.22 6.20 5.79
CA LEU A 246 -26.62 7.03 4.65
C LEU A 246 -27.89 6.56 3.92
N PHE A 247 -28.03 5.25 3.71
CA PHE A 247 -29.00 4.67 2.78
C PHE A 247 -29.77 3.46 3.33
N GLY A 248 -29.45 3.00 4.55
CA GLY A 248 -30.04 1.80 5.15
C GLY A 248 -29.29 0.51 4.83
N PRO A 249 -29.73 -0.63 5.38
CA PRO A 249 -28.94 -1.86 5.43
C PRO A 249 -28.69 -2.51 4.06
N ARG A 250 -29.62 -2.39 3.11
CA ARG A 250 -29.51 -3.06 1.82
C ARG A 250 -28.44 -2.43 0.91
N PRO A 251 -28.43 -1.11 0.62
CA PRO A 251 -27.33 -0.48 -0.11
C PRO A 251 -25.97 -0.67 0.58
N ALA A 252 -25.96 -0.68 1.91
CA ALA A 252 -24.76 -0.93 2.69
C ALA A 252 -24.19 -2.32 2.45
N LEU A 253 -25.01 -3.36 2.53
CA LEU A 253 -24.61 -4.75 2.23
C LEU A 253 -24.09 -4.88 0.80
N LEU A 254 -24.80 -4.32 -0.18
CA LEU A 254 -24.41 -4.37 -1.58
C LEU A 254 -23.06 -3.67 -1.81
N GLY A 255 -22.88 -2.47 -1.25
CA GLY A 255 -21.63 -1.72 -1.34
C GLY A 255 -20.45 -2.42 -0.65
N SER A 256 -20.67 -2.99 0.54
CA SER A 256 -19.67 -3.79 1.24
C SER A 256 -19.30 -5.06 0.47
N LEU A 257 -20.27 -5.71 -0.21
CA LEU A 257 -20.00 -6.91 -1.00
C LEU A 257 -19.22 -6.59 -2.28
N PHE A 258 -19.55 -5.50 -2.98
CA PHE A 258 -18.72 -4.99 -4.08
C PHE A 258 -17.30 -4.67 -3.59
N LEU A 259 -17.15 -4.03 -2.44
CA LEU A 259 -15.83 -3.72 -1.85
C LEU A 259 -15.06 -4.97 -1.44
N ALA A 260 -15.73 -5.97 -0.88
CA ALA A 260 -15.12 -7.22 -0.48
C ALA A 260 -14.55 -7.99 -1.68
N LEU A 261 -15.26 -7.98 -2.81
CA LEU A 261 -14.94 -8.71 -4.04
C LEU A 261 -14.10 -7.90 -5.05
N SER A 262 -13.90 -6.60 -4.82
CA SER A 262 -13.16 -5.74 -5.73
C SER A 262 -11.70 -6.14 -5.83
N ARG A 263 -11.26 -6.51 -7.04
CA ARG A 263 -9.84 -6.82 -7.32
C ARG A 263 -8.92 -5.66 -6.93
N TRP A 264 -9.34 -4.42 -7.14
CA TRP A 264 -8.53 -3.24 -6.86
C TRP A 264 -8.33 -3.08 -5.36
N HIS A 265 -9.40 -3.22 -4.57
CA HIS A 265 -9.29 -3.16 -3.13
C HIS A 265 -8.57 -4.36 -2.53
N ILE A 266 -8.84 -5.58 -3.01
CA ILE A 266 -8.16 -6.81 -2.58
C ILE A 266 -6.65 -6.65 -2.81
N HIS A 267 -6.23 -6.28 -4.02
CA HIS A 267 -4.83 -6.10 -4.36
C HIS A 267 -4.12 -5.13 -3.41
N ARG A 268 -4.70 -3.94 -3.19
CA ARG A 268 -4.14 -2.92 -2.29
C ARG A 268 -4.20 -3.26 -0.80
N SER A 269 -4.91 -4.34 -0.44
CA SER A 269 -4.97 -4.87 0.93
C SER A 269 -3.99 -6.04 1.14
N ARG A 270 -3.30 -6.50 0.09
CA ARG A 270 -2.48 -7.73 0.13
C ARG A 270 -0.97 -7.51 0.11
N TYR A 271 -0.54 -6.26 -0.01
CA TYR A 271 0.84 -5.86 0.20
C TYR A 271 0.85 -4.64 1.12
N ASP A 272 1.97 -4.39 1.80
CA ASP A 272 2.03 -3.23 2.68
C ASP A 272 1.93 -1.93 1.87
N SER A 273 0.99 -1.10 2.29
CA SER A 273 0.66 0.14 1.63
C SER A 273 0.21 1.17 2.65
N VAL A 274 1.07 2.15 2.89
CA VAL A 274 0.79 3.32 3.75
C VAL A 274 -0.56 3.98 3.45
N VAL A 275 -0.96 3.99 2.17
CA VAL A 275 -2.24 4.57 1.75
C VAL A 275 -3.42 3.76 2.28
N MET A 276 -3.36 2.42 2.22
CA MET A 276 -4.44 1.54 2.68
C MET A 276 -4.64 1.63 4.20
N GLN A 277 -3.57 1.80 4.99
CA GLN A 277 -3.65 1.90 6.45
C GLN A 277 -4.57 3.05 6.91
N GLY A 278 -4.58 4.18 6.18
CA GLY A 278 -5.41 5.35 6.47
C GLY A 278 -6.87 5.26 6.01
N VAL A 279 -7.22 4.31 5.14
CA VAL A 279 -8.57 4.18 4.55
C VAL A 279 -9.64 3.85 5.58
N PRO A 280 -9.54 2.77 6.38
CA PRO A 280 -10.61 2.42 7.32
C PRO A 280 -10.81 3.54 8.35
N ILE A 281 -9.74 4.19 8.78
CA ILE A 281 -9.77 5.29 9.74
C ILE A 281 -10.62 6.45 9.19
N GLN A 282 -10.42 6.84 7.93
CA GLN A 282 -11.24 7.85 7.27
C GLN A 282 -12.70 7.41 7.12
N VAL A 283 -12.95 6.17 6.70
CA VAL A 283 -14.32 5.64 6.53
C VAL A 283 -15.09 5.66 7.86
N PHE A 284 -14.48 5.21 8.96
CA PHE A 284 -15.09 5.31 10.28
C PHE A 284 -15.25 6.77 10.74
N GLY A 285 -14.28 7.64 10.42
CA GLY A 285 -14.38 9.08 10.68
C GLY A 285 -15.62 9.69 10.00
N TYR A 286 -15.84 9.38 8.71
CA TYR A 286 -17.03 9.82 7.98
C TYR A 286 -18.32 9.21 8.56
N TYR A 287 -18.30 7.94 8.96
CA TYR A 287 -19.44 7.30 9.63
C TYR A 287 -19.83 8.08 10.89
N PHE A 288 -18.88 8.37 11.78
CA PHE A 288 -19.14 9.11 13.01
C PHE A 288 -19.54 10.57 12.75
N LEU A 289 -18.97 11.22 11.74
CA LEU A 289 -19.34 12.57 11.35
C LEU A 289 -20.81 12.64 10.91
N LEU A 290 -21.21 11.74 10.00
CA LEU A 290 -22.56 11.72 9.45
C LEU A 290 -23.59 11.24 10.47
N LYS A 291 -23.21 10.28 11.32
CA LYS A 291 -23.99 9.89 12.49
C LYS A 291 -24.16 11.06 13.46
N GLY A 292 -23.10 11.82 13.75
CA GLY A 292 -23.16 13.02 14.59
C GLY A 292 -24.10 14.08 14.01
N PHE A 293 -24.10 14.24 12.69
CA PHE A 293 -25.03 15.09 11.96
C PHE A 293 -26.49 14.62 11.99
N ARG A 294 -26.77 13.35 12.32
CA ARG A 294 -28.12 12.83 12.58
C ARG A 294 -28.49 12.91 14.06
N THR A 295 -27.57 12.55 14.95
CA THR A 295 -27.82 12.42 16.40
C THR A 295 -27.66 13.74 17.16
N GLY A 296 -26.89 14.69 16.64
CA GLY A 296 -26.50 15.93 17.31
C GLY A 296 -25.57 15.74 18.52
N ARG A 297 -24.99 14.56 18.72
CA ARG A 297 -24.21 14.22 19.91
C ARG A 297 -22.75 14.62 19.77
N ASP A 298 -22.22 15.36 20.76
CA ASP A 298 -20.81 15.73 20.82
C ASP A 298 -19.86 14.51 20.77
N SER A 299 -20.27 13.36 21.34
CA SER A 299 -19.46 12.14 21.33
C SER A 299 -19.23 11.59 19.92
N ASP A 300 -20.22 11.66 19.03
CA ASP A 300 -20.06 11.18 17.65
C ASP A 300 -19.09 12.11 16.89
N PHE A 301 -19.16 13.43 17.11
CA PHE A 301 -18.19 14.38 16.57
C PHE A 301 -16.78 14.24 17.17
N ALA A 302 -16.68 13.92 18.46
CA ALA A 302 -15.40 13.64 19.12
C ALA A 302 -14.72 12.41 18.49
N TRP A 303 -15.45 11.30 18.29
CA TRP A 303 -14.91 10.12 17.60
C TRP A 303 -14.51 10.41 16.16
N SER A 304 -15.33 11.16 15.42
CA SER A 304 -15.00 11.63 14.08
C SER A 304 -13.67 12.39 14.08
N GLY A 305 -13.54 13.41 14.94
CA GLY A 305 -12.35 14.22 15.04
C GLY A 305 -11.11 13.42 15.43
N LEU A 306 -11.22 12.51 16.40
CA LEU A 306 -10.13 11.62 16.78
C LEU A 306 -9.65 10.78 15.59
N LEU A 307 -10.57 10.14 14.86
CA LEU A 307 -10.21 9.33 13.70
C LEU A 307 -9.56 10.17 12.59
N PHE A 308 -10.07 11.37 12.30
CA PHE A 308 -9.44 12.23 11.30
C PHE A 308 -8.05 12.69 11.74
N GLY A 309 -7.88 13.13 12.99
CA GLY A 309 -6.57 13.48 13.56
C GLY A 309 -5.60 12.30 13.51
N PHE A 310 -6.06 11.10 13.82
CA PHE A 310 -5.25 9.89 13.71
C PHE A 310 -4.83 9.62 12.28
N SER A 311 -5.76 9.71 11.32
CA SER A 311 -5.47 9.41 9.92
C SER A 311 -4.38 10.32 9.32
N LEU A 312 -4.27 11.57 9.78
CA LEU A 312 -3.20 12.49 9.37
C LEU A 312 -1.78 12.03 9.75
N ASN A 313 -1.65 11.05 10.66
CA ASN A 313 -0.39 10.47 11.08
C ASN A 313 0.10 9.31 10.18
N PHE A 314 -0.58 8.97 9.08
CA PHE A 314 -0.20 7.83 8.22
C PHE A 314 0.31 8.25 6.84
N TYR A 315 -0.56 8.83 6.01
CA TYR A 315 -0.26 9.15 4.62
C TYR A 315 -0.63 10.59 4.31
N HIS A 316 0.17 11.29 3.50
CA HIS A 316 -0.14 12.67 3.09
C HIS A 316 -1.49 12.82 2.40
N GLY A 317 -1.94 11.81 1.64
CA GLY A 317 -3.24 11.81 1.00
C GLY A 317 -4.43 11.92 1.98
N ASN A 318 -4.24 11.57 3.25
CA ASN A 318 -5.29 11.71 4.27
C ASN A 318 -5.60 13.18 4.59
N ARG A 319 -4.75 14.12 4.16
CA ARG A 319 -4.99 15.57 4.26
C ARG A 319 -6.14 16.06 3.37
N ILE A 320 -6.64 15.22 2.46
CA ILE A 320 -7.86 15.50 1.70
C ILE A 320 -9.10 15.46 2.62
N ALA A 321 -9.08 14.67 3.70
CA ALA A 321 -10.24 14.52 4.58
C ALA A 321 -10.70 15.85 5.23
N PRO A 322 -9.83 16.69 5.83
CA PRO A 322 -10.21 18.02 6.29
C PRO A 322 -10.89 18.89 5.21
N ILE A 323 -10.43 18.80 3.95
CA ILE A 323 -11.02 19.56 2.84
C ILE A 323 -12.44 19.06 2.55
N ILE A 324 -12.65 17.74 2.50
CA ILE A 324 -13.98 17.14 2.32
C ILE A 324 -14.93 17.57 3.44
N ILE A 325 -14.47 17.54 4.70
CA ILE A 325 -15.27 17.94 5.86
C ILE A 325 -15.65 19.41 5.78
N ALA A 326 -14.69 20.29 5.46
CA ALA A 326 -14.92 21.72 5.31
C ALA A 326 -15.95 22.01 4.21
N LEU A 327 -15.80 21.40 3.03
CA LEU A 327 -16.74 21.56 1.92
C LEU A 327 -18.14 21.02 2.25
N LEU A 328 -18.24 19.92 3.00
CA LEU A 328 -19.53 19.40 3.49
C LEU A 328 -20.18 20.37 4.48
N ILE A 329 -19.42 20.95 5.42
CA ILE A 329 -19.91 21.95 6.37
C ILE A 329 -20.38 23.21 5.63
N LEU A 330 -19.61 23.69 4.64
CA LEU A 330 -19.98 24.84 3.81
C LEU A 330 -21.26 24.58 3.02
N TYR A 331 -21.41 23.38 2.46
CA TYR A 331 -22.64 22.97 1.80
C TYR A 331 -23.85 22.98 2.75
N GLU A 332 -23.72 22.41 3.95
CA GLU A 332 -24.80 22.39 4.94
C GLU A 332 -25.14 23.79 5.47
N PHE A 333 -24.12 24.63 5.68
CA PHE A 333 -24.30 26.02 6.04
C PHE A 333 -25.01 26.81 4.93
N GLY A 334 -24.59 26.67 3.67
CA GLY A 334 -25.23 27.34 2.53
C GLY A 334 -26.71 26.96 2.36
N ARG A 335 -27.10 25.76 2.80
CA ARG A 335 -28.50 25.30 2.75
C ARG A 335 -29.36 25.72 3.93
N ARG A 336 -28.78 25.83 5.12
CA ARG A 336 -29.53 25.97 6.39
C ARG A 336 -29.21 27.27 7.15
N GLY A 337 -28.18 28.00 6.77
CA GLY A 337 -27.74 29.27 7.36
C GLY A 337 -27.35 29.17 8.85
N LEU A 338 -27.58 30.27 9.58
CA LEU A 338 -27.34 30.38 11.02
C LEU A 338 -27.97 29.25 11.88
N PRO A 339 -29.19 28.76 11.58
CA PRO A 339 -29.76 27.57 12.24
C PRO A 339 -28.81 26.36 12.33
N PHE A 340 -28.05 26.08 11.26
CA PHE A 340 -27.06 24.99 11.27
C PHE A 340 -25.91 25.28 12.24
N LEU A 341 -25.35 26.49 12.21
CA LEU A 341 -24.28 26.86 13.13
C LEU A 341 -24.74 26.83 14.58
N ARG A 342 -25.94 27.32 14.90
CA ARG A 342 -26.48 27.28 16.26
C ARG A 342 -26.56 25.85 16.82
N ARG A 343 -26.88 24.87 15.97
CA ARG A 343 -26.97 23.46 16.35
C ARG A 343 -25.61 22.78 16.42
N TYR A 344 -24.73 23.03 15.44
CA TYR A 344 -23.52 22.23 15.23
C TYR A 344 -22.23 22.94 15.57
N PHE A 345 -22.21 24.23 15.92
CA PHE A 345 -20.98 24.96 16.25
C PHE A 345 -20.18 24.24 17.35
N ARG A 346 -20.80 23.95 18.49
CA ARG A 346 -20.12 23.22 19.58
C ARG A 346 -19.67 21.81 19.15
N PRO A 347 -20.53 20.94 18.59
CA PRO A 347 -20.06 19.63 18.13
C PRO A 347 -18.92 19.70 17.10
N LEU A 348 -18.95 20.67 16.19
CA LEU A 348 -17.88 20.89 15.21
C LEU A 348 -16.58 21.37 15.88
N VAL A 349 -16.66 22.23 16.89
CA VAL A 349 -15.49 22.61 17.71
C VAL A 349 -14.94 21.40 18.47
N VAL A 350 -15.80 20.54 19.02
CA VAL A 350 -15.36 19.27 19.66
C VAL A 350 -14.66 18.36 18.66
N CYS A 351 -15.19 18.23 17.44
CA CYS A 351 -14.54 17.49 16.35
C CYS A 351 -13.16 18.09 16.01
N LEU A 352 -13.06 19.41 15.90
CA LEU A 352 -11.80 20.09 15.60
C LEU A 352 -10.77 19.88 16.72
N LEU A 353 -11.16 20.07 17.99
CA LEU A 353 -10.27 19.86 19.13
C LEU A 353 -9.78 18.42 19.23
N ALA A 354 -10.67 17.44 19.00
CA ALA A 354 -10.31 16.02 18.94
C ALA A 354 -9.27 15.74 17.84
N ALA A 355 -9.47 16.30 16.65
CA ALA A 355 -8.55 16.14 15.53
C ALA A 355 -7.19 16.80 15.80
N LEU A 356 -7.21 18.02 16.33
CA LEU A 356 -5.99 18.75 16.70
C LEU A 356 -5.21 18.02 17.79
N LEU A 357 -5.87 17.43 18.78
CA LEU A 357 -5.18 16.71 19.85
C LEU A 357 -4.37 15.51 19.34
N LEU A 358 -4.92 14.71 18.42
CA LEU A 358 -4.19 13.61 17.78
C LEU A 358 -3.22 14.06 16.68
N PHE A 359 -3.44 15.21 16.07
CA PHE A 359 -2.50 15.75 15.08
C PHE A 359 -1.35 16.54 15.72
N ALA A 360 -1.53 17.05 16.95
CA ALA A 360 -0.68 18.08 17.53
C ALA A 360 0.81 17.74 17.58
N PRO A 361 1.27 16.54 17.98
CA PRO A 361 2.70 16.23 18.02
C PRO A 361 3.33 16.25 16.61
N LEU A 362 2.65 15.67 15.61
CA LEU A 362 3.10 15.70 14.23
C LEU A 362 3.02 17.12 13.63
N GLY A 363 1.97 17.87 13.98
CA GLY A 363 1.84 19.29 13.62
C GLY A 363 2.98 20.13 14.17
N ALA A 364 3.40 19.88 15.41
CA ALA A 364 4.54 20.54 16.03
C ALA A 364 5.85 20.22 15.33
N PHE A 365 6.05 18.94 14.95
CA PHE A 365 7.17 18.55 14.10
C PHE A 365 7.18 19.36 12.79
N TYR A 366 6.05 19.46 12.08
CA TYR A 366 5.95 20.25 10.84
C TYR A 366 6.20 21.74 11.04
N ILE A 367 5.84 22.33 12.18
CA ILE A 367 6.18 23.73 12.48
C ILE A 367 7.70 23.91 12.56
N THR A 368 8.41 22.95 13.16
CA THR A 368 9.88 22.99 13.25
C THR A 368 10.60 22.49 11.99
N THR A 369 9.88 21.83 11.08
CA THR A 369 10.41 21.24 9.84
C THR A 369 9.39 21.45 8.70
N PRO A 370 9.16 22.69 8.24
CA PRO A 370 8.07 23.00 7.31
C PRO A 370 8.20 22.32 5.95
N GLN A 371 9.43 22.05 5.50
CA GLN A 371 9.69 21.35 4.24
C GLN A 371 9.15 19.91 4.25
N ALA A 372 9.07 19.26 5.41
CA ALA A 372 8.49 17.92 5.53
C ALA A 372 6.96 17.93 5.34
N LEU A 373 6.31 19.09 5.54
CA LEU A 373 4.88 19.23 5.29
C LEU A 373 4.58 19.23 3.79
N ILE A 374 5.29 20.04 2.99
CA ILE A 374 4.91 20.32 1.59
C ILE A 374 5.78 19.57 0.57
N GLY A 375 7.01 19.21 0.93
CA GLY A 375 8.01 18.70 -0.01
C GLY A 375 7.53 17.53 -0.87
N ARG A 376 6.80 16.56 -0.29
CA ARG A 376 6.24 15.45 -1.07
C ARG A 376 5.17 15.90 -2.06
N ALA A 377 4.29 16.83 -1.68
CA ALA A 377 3.26 17.37 -2.56
C ALA A 377 3.90 18.11 -3.74
N ASP A 378 4.95 18.90 -3.50
CA ASP A 378 5.65 19.64 -4.56
C ASP A 378 6.23 18.73 -5.63
N THR A 379 6.78 17.56 -5.25
CA THR A 379 7.35 16.61 -6.21
C THR A 379 6.34 15.94 -7.15
N VAL A 380 5.04 15.96 -6.79
CA VAL A 380 4.01 15.26 -7.57
C VAL A 380 2.96 16.20 -8.13
N TRP A 381 2.89 17.45 -7.68
CA TRP A 381 1.90 18.42 -8.12
C TRP A 381 2.05 18.72 -9.61
N LEU A 382 0.93 18.68 -10.35
CA LEU A 382 0.90 18.83 -11.81
C LEU A 382 1.65 20.09 -12.27
N PHE A 383 1.34 21.24 -11.67
CA PHE A 383 1.87 22.53 -12.09
C PHE A 383 3.37 22.70 -11.82
N ASN A 384 3.94 21.90 -10.90
CA ASN A 384 5.37 21.91 -10.62
C ASN A 384 6.15 20.93 -11.51
N ASN A 385 5.48 20.13 -12.33
CA ASN A 385 6.07 19.01 -13.07
C ASN A 385 5.72 19.02 -14.57
N ARG A 386 5.69 20.21 -15.17
CA ARG A 386 5.28 20.39 -16.57
C ARG A 386 6.12 19.60 -17.58
N GLY A 387 7.42 19.44 -17.33
CA GLY A 387 8.32 18.65 -18.20
C GLY A 387 7.91 17.18 -18.29
N HIS A 388 7.45 16.58 -17.18
CA HIS A 388 6.94 15.21 -17.17
C HIS A 388 5.66 15.07 -18.02
N LEU A 389 4.74 16.04 -17.91
CA LEU A 389 3.50 16.05 -18.68
C LEU A 389 3.75 16.25 -20.17
N GLN A 390 4.72 17.10 -20.53
CA GLN A 390 5.12 17.30 -21.92
C GLN A 390 5.70 16.01 -22.53
N GLY A 391 6.48 15.24 -21.76
CA GLY A 391 6.96 13.92 -22.19
C GLY A 391 5.83 12.90 -22.40
N MET A 392 4.73 13.01 -21.64
CA MET A 392 3.61 12.07 -21.71
C MET A 392 2.58 12.42 -22.79
N TYR A 393 2.26 13.71 -22.98
CA TYR A 393 1.17 14.18 -23.82
C TYR A 393 1.60 15.10 -24.98
N GLY A 394 2.90 15.38 -25.10
CA GLY A 394 3.43 16.40 -26.00
C GLY A 394 3.22 17.83 -25.46
N PRO A 395 3.68 18.86 -26.20
CA PRO A 395 3.52 20.26 -25.79
C PRO A 395 2.05 20.67 -25.81
N ARG A 396 1.52 21.07 -24.64
CA ARG A 396 0.14 21.52 -24.45
C ARG A 396 0.07 22.72 -23.48
N SER A 397 -1.09 23.35 -23.41
CA SER A 397 -1.45 24.29 -22.34
C SER A 397 -1.76 23.57 -21.02
N ASP A 398 -1.67 24.30 -19.90
CA ASP A 398 -1.95 23.72 -18.58
C ASP A 398 -3.42 23.29 -18.44
N VAL A 399 -4.35 24.01 -19.07
CA VAL A 399 -5.77 23.64 -19.11
C VAL A 399 -5.96 22.32 -19.85
N GLU A 400 -5.29 22.13 -20.98
CA GLU A 400 -5.34 20.85 -21.70
C GLU A 400 -4.76 19.70 -20.87
N TYR A 401 -3.64 19.91 -20.16
CA TYR A 401 -3.10 18.88 -19.27
C TYR A 401 -4.10 18.51 -18.18
N VAL A 402 -4.72 19.49 -17.53
CA VAL A 402 -5.75 19.24 -16.50
C VAL A 402 -6.92 18.45 -17.07
N LEU A 403 -7.45 18.83 -18.24
CA LEU A 403 -8.57 18.13 -18.88
C LEU A 403 -8.20 16.69 -19.28
N LEU A 404 -7.00 16.47 -19.83
CA LEU A 404 -6.49 15.14 -20.17
C LEU A 404 -6.34 14.26 -18.93
N GLN A 405 -5.80 14.80 -17.84
CA GLN A 405 -5.61 14.03 -16.61
C GLN A 405 -6.92 13.77 -15.86
N ILE A 406 -7.89 14.70 -15.90
CA ILE A 406 -9.27 14.45 -15.42
C ILE A 406 -9.91 13.31 -16.23
N ARG A 407 -9.82 13.39 -17.58
CA ARG A 407 -10.32 12.33 -18.46
C ARG A 407 -9.70 10.99 -18.10
N ASP A 408 -8.37 10.90 -18.07
CA ASP A 408 -7.65 9.66 -17.80
C ASP A 408 -7.99 9.11 -16.40
N THR A 409 -8.11 9.98 -15.39
CA THR A 409 -8.51 9.62 -14.02
C THR A 409 -9.92 9.05 -13.95
N LEU A 410 -10.90 9.65 -14.64
CA LEU A 410 -12.27 9.14 -14.64
C LEU A 410 -12.38 7.86 -15.49
N PHE A 411 -11.69 7.80 -16.62
CA PHE A 411 -11.61 6.63 -17.50
C PHE A 411 -10.89 5.46 -16.84
N MET A 412 -10.06 5.71 -15.83
CA MET A 412 -9.44 4.68 -15.01
C MET A 412 -10.47 3.69 -14.43
N LEU A 413 -11.67 4.16 -14.11
CA LEU A 413 -12.69 3.37 -13.44
C LEU A 413 -13.19 2.22 -14.33
N ASN A 414 -13.60 2.50 -15.57
CA ASN A 414 -14.28 1.52 -16.42
C ASN A 414 -13.79 1.49 -17.89
N VAL A 415 -12.70 2.19 -18.24
CA VAL A 415 -12.14 2.21 -19.61
C VAL A 415 -10.68 1.77 -19.66
N SER A 416 -9.77 2.47 -18.97
CA SER A 416 -8.32 2.22 -19.06
C SER A 416 -7.64 2.59 -17.75
N GLY A 417 -7.29 1.57 -16.96
CA GLY A 417 -6.77 1.71 -15.61
C GLY A 417 -5.31 2.18 -15.52
N ASP A 418 -4.78 2.18 -14.30
CA ASP A 418 -3.38 2.50 -14.01
C ASP A 418 -2.44 1.59 -14.86
N PRO A 419 -1.38 2.15 -15.47
CA PRO A 419 -0.43 1.38 -16.27
C PRO A 419 0.61 0.60 -15.46
N SER A 420 0.82 0.93 -14.18
CA SER A 420 1.85 0.33 -13.33
C SER A 420 1.52 -1.14 -13.00
N PRO A 421 2.43 -2.09 -13.31
CA PRO A 421 2.26 -3.49 -12.94
C PRO A 421 2.27 -3.75 -11.43
N VAL A 422 2.63 -2.77 -10.59
CA VAL A 422 2.50 -2.86 -9.12
C VAL A 422 1.07 -2.57 -8.66
N VAL A 423 0.30 -1.85 -9.47
CA VAL A 423 -1.04 -1.35 -9.11
C VAL A 423 -2.11 -2.14 -9.84
N ASN A 424 -1.88 -2.47 -11.10
CA ASN A 424 -2.91 -2.97 -11.99
C ASN A 424 -2.34 -3.75 -13.17
N TRP A 425 -3.16 -4.60 -13.77
CA TRP A 425 -2.74 -5.43 -14.90
C TRP A 425 -3.02 -4.72 -16.23
N GLN A 426 -1.96 -4.41 -17.01
CA GLN A 426 -2.03 -4.01 -18.42
C GLN A 426 -3.13 -2.96 -18.75
N ARG A 427 -3.27 -1.91 -17.92
CA ARG A 427 -4.32 -0.87 -18.05
C ARG A 427 -5.76 -1.41 -18.05
N LYS A 428 -6.03 -2.58 -17.46
CA LYS A 428 -7.42 -3.06 -17.25
C LYS A 428 -8.21 -2.05 -16.41
N PRO A 429 -9.50 -1.80 -16.69
CA PRO A 429 -10.31 -0.88 -15.89
C PRO A 429 -10.35 -1.25 -14.41
N MET A 430 -10.14 -0.28 -13.50
CA MET A 430 -9.96 -0.54 -12.06
C MET A 430 -11.20 -1.12 -11.38
N VAL A 431 -12.38 -0.83 -11.91
CA VAL A 431 -13.66 -1.42 -11.54
C VAL A 431 -14.07 -2.39 -12.65
N ASP A 432 -14.50 -3.60 -12.28
CA ASP A 432 -14.98 -4.56 -13.27
C ASP A 432 -16.25 -4.07 -13.96
N SER A 433 -16.49 -4.60 -15.16
CA SER A 433 -17.55 -4.19 -16.07
C SER A 433 -18.95 -4.24 -15.45
N LEU A 434 -19.24 -5.26 -14.64
CA LEU A 434 -20.55 -5.42 -14.01
C LEU A 434 -20.75 -4.38 -12.91
N THR A 435 -19.74 -4.21 -12.05
CA THR A 435 -19.75 -3.21 -10.98
C THR A 435 -19.78 -1.78 -11.55
N ALA A 436 -19.10 -1.52 -12.67
CA ALA A 436 -19.03 -0.22 -13.32
C ALA A 436 -20.40 0.29 -13.78
N ILE A 437 -21.26 -0.57 -14.32
CA ILE A 437 -22.63 -0.19 -14.74
C ILE A 437 -23.42 0.38 -13.55
N PHE A 438 -23.38 -0.32 -12.41
CA PHE A 438 -24.09 0.10 -11.20
C PHE A 438 -23.42 1.30 -10.52
N LEU A 439 -22.09 1.40 -10.58
CA LEU A 439 -21.36 2.59 -10.13
C LEU A 439 -21.86 3.83 -10.85
N VAL A 440 -21.88 3.81 -12.18
CA VAL A 440 -22.26 4.98 -12.97
C VAL A 440 -23.76 5.28 -12.82
N LEU A 441 -24.62 4.25 -12.74
CA LEU A 441 -26.04 4.43 -12.43
C LEU A 441 -26.25 5.13 -11.08
N GLY A 442 -25.54 4.67 -10.04
CA GLY A 442 -25.58 5.26 -8.71
C GLY A 442 -25.14 6.72 -8.72
N VAL A 443 -23.99 7.01 -9.35
CA VAL A 443 -23.44 8.37 -9.48
C VAL A 443 -24.39 9.28 -10.23
N ALA A 444 -24.95 8.85 -11.36
CA ALA A 444 -25.87 9.64 -12.15
C ALA A 444 -27.17 9.96 -11.39
N TYR A 445 -27.70 8.98 -10.64
CA TYR A 445 -28.81 9.21 -9.73
C TYR A 445 -28.45 10.19 -8.61
N GLY A 446 -27.23 10.09 -8.07
CA GLY A 446 -26.67 10.99 -7.07
C GLY A 446 -26.52 12.42 -7.55
N LEU A 447 -26.06 12.62 -8.79
CA LEU A 447 -25.94 13.94 -9.44
C LEU A 447 -27.30 14.62 -9.55
N TRP A 448 -28.38 13.87 -9.78
CA TRP A 448 -29.72 14.45 -9.77
C TRP A 448 -30.17 14.88 -8.36
N HIS A 449 -29.83 14.06 -7.35
CA HIS A 449 -30.21 14.28 -5.96
C HIS A 449 -29.08 14.94 -5.14
N TRP A 450 -28.17 15.67 -5.79
CA TRP A 450 -27.02 16.32 -5.14
C TRP A 450 -27.44 17.32 -4.05
N ARG A 451 -28.71 17.76 -4.09
CA ARG A 451 -29.36 18.56 -3.05
C ARG A 451 -29.71 17.76 -1.81
N GLU A 452 -29.35 16.49 -1.66
CA GLU A 452 -29.44 15.78 -0.39
C GLU A 452 -28.05 15.54 0.17
N ARG A 453 -27.89 15.73 1.49
CA ARG A 453 -26.60 15.56 2.21
C ARG A 453 -25.87 14.27 1.84
N ARG A 454 -26.59 13.15 1.82
CA ARG A 454 -26.04 11.81 1.57
C ARG A 454 -25.42 11.67 0.17
N TYR A 455 -26.09 12.21 -0.85
CA TYR A 455 -25.61 12.17 -2.22
C TYR A 455 -24.52 13.22 -2.44
N PHE A 456 -24.67 14.43 -1.89
CA PHE A 456 -23.62 15.44 -1.94
C PHE A 456 -22.31 14.94 -1.34
N PHE A 457 -22.35 14.36 -0.14
CA PHE A 457 -21.18 13.79 0.51
C PHE A 457 -20.52 12.70 -0.35
N LEU A 458 -21.31 11.77 -0.90
CA LEU A 458 -20.78 10.67 -1.69
C LEU A 458 -20.32 11.12 -3.09
N LEU A 459 -20.81 12.24 -3.61
CA LEU A 459 -20.27 12.90 -4.82
C LEU A 459 -18.98 13.65 -4.49
N LEU A 460 -18.89 14.23 -3.30
CA LEU A 460 -17.73 15.01 -2.88
C LEU A 460 -16.54 14.12 -2.56
N TRP A 461 -16.70 13.12 -1.70
CA TRP A 461 -15.59 12.36 -1.12
C TRP A 461 -14.76 11.58 -2.16
N PRO A 462 -15.28 10.52 -2.82
CA PRO A 462 -14.48 9.71 -3.72
C PRO A 462 -13.96 10.52 -4.92
N PHE A 463 -14.76 11.45 -5.46
CA PHE A 463 -14.35 12.22 -6.64
C PHE A 463 -13.32 13.30 -6.31
N LEU A 464 -13.41 13.97 -5.15
CA LEU A 464 -12.34 14.87 -4.73
C LEU A 464 -11.04 14.11 -4.47
N THR A 465 -11.11 12.90 -3.90
CA THR A 465 -9.95 12.02 -3.75
C THR A 465 -9.38 11.59 -5.11
N LEU A 466 -10.20 11.30 -6.12
CA LEU A 466 -9.74 11.03 -7.48
C LEU A 466 -9.05 12.24 -8.11
N LEU A 467 -9.65 13.43 -7.98
CA LEU A 467 -9.10 14.65 -8.56
C LEU A 467 -7.75 15.03 -7.92
N LEU A 468 -7.69 15.10 -6.60
CA LEU A 468 -6.47 15.51 -5.89
C LEU A 468 -5.40 14.41 -5.82
N GLY A 469 -5.81 13.14 -5.88
CA GLY A 469 -4.88 12.00 -5.84
C GLY A 469 -4.34 11.59 -7.21
N SER A 470 -5.02 11.94 -8.30
CA SER A 470 -4.62 11.54 -9.66
C SER A 470 -4.61 12.73 -10.62
N ALA A 471 -5.76 13.37 -10.87
CA ALA A 471 -5.87 14.36 -11.95
C ALA A 471 -4.95 15.59 -11.79
N PHE A 472 -4.76 16.07 -10.55
CA PHE A 472 -3.87 17.19 -10.24
C PHE A 472 -2.44 16.76 -9.84
N THR A 473 -2.08 15.49 -10.07
CA THR A 473 -0.74 14.97 -9.80
C THR A 473 -0.12 14.36 -11.05
N ILE A 474 1.20 14.17 -11.08
CA ILE A 474 1.87 13.47 -12.17
C ILE A 474 1.47 11.99 -12.26
N GLY A 475 1.45 11.49 -13.50
CA GLY A 475 1.19 10.08 -13.80
C GLY A 475 -0.26 9.68 -13.66
N ALA A 476 -1.21 10.52 -14.09
CA ALA A 476 -2.60 10.08 -14.23
C ALA A 476 -2.73 9.07 -15.39
N PRO A 477 -3.60 8.06 -15.28
CA PRO A 477 -4.35 7.74 -14.08
C PRO A 477 -3.48 7.06 -13.02
N ASN A 478 -3.65 7.46 -11.75
CA ASN A 478 -2.90 6.90 -10.62
C ASN A 478 -3.82 6.16 -9.63
N GLY A 479 -3.74 4.83 -9.64
CA GLY A 479 -4.49 3.93 -8.76
C GLY A 479 -3.87 3.78 -7.36
N SER A 480 -2.61 4.16 -7.17
CA SER A 480 -1.93 4.09 -5.86
C SER A 480 -2.35 5.20 -4.91
N ARG A 481 -2.53 6.42 -5.41
CA ARG A 481 -2.89 7.60 -4.60
C ARG A 481 -4.39 7.78 -4.41
N THR A 482 -5.20 7.02 -5.15
CA THR A 482 -6.67 7.10 -5.16
C THR A 482 -7.35 5.99 -4.36
N VAL A 483 -6.59 5.19 -3.60
CA VAL A 483 -7.12 4.07 -2.79
C VAL A 483 -8.20 4.54 -1.79
N GLY A 484 -8.08 5.76 -1.26
CA GLY A 484 -9.09 6.36 -0.37
C GLY A 484 -10.46 6.61 -1.02
N ALA A 485 -10.55 6.61 -2.36
CA ALA A 485 -11.81 6.75 -3.09
C ALA A 485 -12.56 5.43 -3.26
N ILE A 486 -11.87 4.29 -3.25
CA ILE A 486 -12.45 2.97 -3.55
C ILE A 486 -13.70 2.67 -2.71
N PRO A 487 -13.70 2.86 -1.38
CA PRO A 487 -14.86 2.50 -0.56
C PRO A 487 -16.11 3.33 -0.93
N GLY A 488 -15.95 4.63 -1.20
CA GLY A 488 -17.03 5.51 -1.63
C GLY A 488 -17.56 5.18 -3.03
N LEU A 489 -16.66 4.84 -3.97
CA LEU A 489 -17.04 4.38 -5.32
C LEU A 489 -17.84 3.07 -5.24
N LEU A 490 -17.42 2.10 -4.44
CA LEU A 490 -18.15 0.83 -4.37
C LEU A 490 -19.44 0.92 -3.56
N LEU A 491 -19.56 1.91 -2.67
CA LEU A 491 -20.85 2.29 -2.10
C LEU A 491 -21.79 2.89 -3.16
N TRP A 492 -21.30 3.68 -4.12
CA TRP A 492 -22.11 4.12 -5.27
C TRP A 492 -22.64 2.95 -6.09
N ALA A 493 -21.81 1.92 -6.35
CA ALA A 493 -22.27 0.71 -7.03
C ALA A 493 -23.38 0.00 -6.23
N GLY A 494 -23.25 -0.07 -4.91
CA GLY A 494 -24.31 -0.57 -4.02
C GLY A 494 -25.62 0.21 -4.12
N VAL A 495 -25.54 1.54 -4.19
CA VAL A 495 -26.70 2.42 -4.40
C VAL A 495 -27.33 2.17 -5.78
N GLY A 496 -26.53 2.10 -6.84
CA GLY A 496 -27.03 1.84 -8.21
C GLY A 496 -27.73 0.49 -8.34
N LEU A 497 -27.18 -0.56 -7.73
CA LEU A 497 -27.82 -1.88 -7.71
C LEU A 497 -29.11 -1.90 -6.88
N ASP A 498 -29.15 -1.20 -5.73
CA ASP A 498 -30.39 -1.08 -4.94
C ASP A 498 -31.50 -0.36 -5.72
N LEU A 499 -31.18 0.67 -6.51
CA LEU A 499 -32.15 1.34 -7.37
C LEU A 499 -32.77 0.37 -8.38
N ALA A 500 -31.94 -0.43 -9.05
CA ALA A 500 -32.43 -1.43 -9.99
C ALA A 500 -33.24 -2.54 -9.30
N TRP A 501 -32.81 -2.94 -8.10
CA TRP A 501 -33.49 -3.93 -7.28
C TRP A 501 -34.90 -3.48 -6.89
N ARG A 502 -35.04 -2.28 -6.31
CA ARG A 502 -36.33 -1.72 -5.88
C ARG A 502 -37.30 -1.60 -7.05
N GLN A 503 -36.83 -1.15 -8.21
CA GLN A 503 -37.66 -1.07 -9.42
C GLN A 503 -38.18 -2.46 -9.81
N THR A 504 -37.36 -3.50 -9.68
CA THR A 504 -37.75 -4.89 -9.95
C THR A 504 -38.77 -5.41 -8.94
N GLU A 505 -38.60 -5.09 -7.65
CA GLU A 505 -39.56 -5.45 -6.58
C GLU A 505 -40.96 -4.85 -6.78
N THR A 506 -41.10 -3.73 -7.49
CA THR A 506 -42.41 -3.14 -7.77
C THR A 506 -43.27 -3.93 -8.77
N VAL A 507 -42.62 -4.80 -9.55
CA VAL A 507 -43.27 -5.58 -10.62
C VAL A 507 -43.40 -7.04 -10.19
N LEU A 508 -42.36 -7.62 -9.58
CA LEU A 508 -42.36 -9.03 -9.21
C LEU A 508 -43.16 -9.29 -7.91
N ARG A 509 -43.89 -10.41 -7.88
CA ARG A 509 -44.70 -10.86 -6.72
C ARG A 509 -44.46 -12.33 -6.40
N GLY A 510 -44.75 -12.73 -5.15
CA GLY A 510 -44.67 -14.12 -4.69
C GLY A 510 -43.30 -14.75 -4.96
N ARG A 511 -43.30 -15.97 -5.53
CA ARG A 511 -42.08 -16.73 -5.86
C ARG A 511 -41.08 -15.98 -6.76
N TRP A 512 -41.55 -15.11 -7.65
CA TRP A 512 -40.66 -14.33 -8.53
C TRP A 512 -39.90 -13.24 -7.76
N ARG A 513 -40.53 -12.66 -6.74
CA ARG A 513 -39.83 -11.74 -5.83
C ARG A 513 -38.85 -12.50 -4.94
N ALA A 514 -39.21 -13.70 -4.49
CA ALA A 514 -38.29 -14.57 -3.75
C ALA A 514 -37.06 -14.98 -4.57
N ALA A 515 -37.21 -15.15 -5.90
CA ALA A 515 -36.12 -15.47 -6.82
C ALA A 515 -35.07 -14.35 -6.96
N LEU A 516 -35.34 -13.13 -6.50
CA LEU A 516 -34.35 -12.05 -6.53
C LEU A 516 -33.12 -12.37 -5.69
N LEU A 517 -33.29 -13.03 -4.53
CA LEU A 517 -32.17 -13.39 -3.66
C LEU A 517 -31.17 -14.34 -4.35
N PRO A 518 -31.57 -15.52 -4.88
CA PRO A 518 -30.63 -16.39 -5.59
C PRO A 518 -30.05 -15.73 -6.84
N VAL A 519 -30.79 -14.85 -7.54
CA VAL A 519 -30.25 -14.06 -8.66
C VAL A 519 -29.16 -13.10 -8.17
N ALA A 520 -29.34 -12.45 -7.01
CA ALA A 520 -28.31 -11.61 -6.41
C ALA A 520 -27.05 -12.41 -6.07
N LEU A 521 -27.23 -13.58 -5.46
CA LEU A 521 -26.13 -14.45 -5.09
C LEU A 521 -25.37 -14.93 -6.33
N ALA A 522 -26.08 -15.33 -7.39
CA ALA A 522 -25.48 -15.68 -8.67
C ALA A 522 -24.73 -14.50 -9.30
N PHE A 523 -25.33 -13.30 -9.28
CA PHE A 523 -24.68 -12.08 -9.76
C PHE A 523 -23.37 -11.81 -9.02
N PHE A 524 -23.35 -11.84 -7.69
CA PHE A 524 -22.13 -11.63 -6.92
C PHE A 524 -21.12 -12.77 -7.05
N ALA A 525 -21.58 -14.01 -7.27
CA ALA A 525 -20.69 -15.11 -7.63
C ALA A 525 -19.98 -14.86 -8.96
N VAL A 526 -20.68 -14.31 -9.96
CA VAL A 526 -20.07 -13.89 -11.24
C VAL A 526 -19.11 -12.71 -11.05
N VAL A 527 -19.49 -11.68 -10.29
CA VAL A 527 -18.60 -10.55 -9.97
C VAL A 527 -17.32 -11.03 -9.29
N GLY A 528 -17.45 -11.93 -8.30
CA GLY A 528 -16.32 -12.54 -7.61
C GLY A 528 -15.45 -13.38 -8.54
N TYR A 529 -16.07 -14.22 -9.37
CA TYR A 529 -15.37 -15.05 -10.36
C TYR A 529 -14.56 -14.20 -11.35
N VAL A 530 -15.16 -13.13 -11.90
CA VAL A 530 -14.48 -12.22 -12.83
C VAL A 530 -13.28 -11.54 -12.16
N ASN A 531 -13.47 -10.96 -10.97
CA ASN A 531 -12.42 -10.26 -10.25
C ASN A 531 -11.26 -11.19 -9.85
N ILE A 532 -11.56 -12.38 -9.33
CA ILE A 532 -10.56 -13.38 -8.93
C ILE A 532 -9.81 -13.93 -10.14
N THR A 533 -10.49 -14.20 -11.26
CA THR A 533 -9.84 -14.73 -12.48
C THR A 533 -8.86 -13.72 -13.04
N VAL A 534 -9.26 -12.45 -13.15
CA VAL A 534 -8.36 -11.37 -13.59
C VAL A 534 -7.20 -11.19 -12.61
N TYR A 535 -7.46 -11.29 -11.31
CA TYR A 535 -6.40 -11.18 -10.30
C TYR A 535 -5.41 -12.34 -10.38
N ARG A 536 -5.86 -13.57 -10.62
CA ARG A 536 -4.99 -14.74 -10.84
C ARG A 536 -4.09 -14.58 -12.05
N GLN A 537 -4.64 -14.08 -13.16
CA GLN A 537 -3.85 -13.79 -14.37
C GLN A 537 -2.79 -12.73 -14.09
N TYR A 538 -3.18 -11.66 -13.40
CA TYR A 538 -2.26 -10.58 -12.99
C TYR A 538 -1.09 -11.09 -12.14
N VAL A 539 -1.34 -11.86 -11.08
CA VAL A 539 -0.27 -12.36 -10.19
C VAL A 539 0.58 -13.47 -10.81
N SER A 540 0.17 -14.01 -11.95
CA SER A 540 0.95 -15.01 -12.71
C SER A 540 1.81 -14.37 -13.81
N ASP A 541 1.68 -13.06 -14.04
CA ASP A 541 2.40 -12.34 -15.08
C ASP A 541 3.88 -12.13 -14.68
N PRO A 542 4.86 -12.51 -15.52
CA PRO A 542 6.28 -12.34 -15.20
C PRO A 542 6.71 -10.89 -15.00
N GLY A 543 6.07 -9.93 -15.66
CA GLY A 543 6.33 -8.51 -15.49
C GLY A 543 5.86 -8.00 -14.13
N VAL A 544 4.76 -8.55 -13.61
CA VAL A 544 4.27 -8.27 -12.25
C VAL A 544 5.23 -8.84 -11.21
N TRP A 545 5.65 -10.11 -11.35
CA TRP A 545 6.66 -10.71 -10.47
C TRP A 545 7.96 -9.90 -10.41
N SER A 546 8.46 -9.46 -11.57
CA SER A 546 9.66 -8.60 -11.65
C SER A 546 9.45 -7.26 -10.93
N SER A 547 8.28 -6.64 -11.12
CA SER A 547 7.94 -5.34 -10.50
C SER A 547 7.78 -5.42 -8.97
N PHE A 548 7.44 -6.59 -8.43
CA PHE A 548 7.40 -6.89 -7.00
C PHE A 548 8.75 -7.39 -6.45
N ALA A 549 9.86 -7.00 -7.08
CA ALA A 549 11.22 -7.41 -6.71
C ALA A 549 11.41 -8.94 -6.59
N GLY A 550 10.70 -9.70 -7.44
CA GLY A 550 10.77 -11.15 -7.50
C GLY A 550 12.20 -11.71 -7.65
N PRO A 551 13.05 -11.18 -8.55
CA PRO A 551 14.44 -11.61 -8.65
C PRO A 551 15.18 -11.52 -7.32
N GLN A 552 14.97 -10.43 -6.59
CA GLN A 552 15.66 -10.18 -5.32
C GLN A 552 15.13 -11.05 -4.19
N VAL A 553 13.86 -11.43 -4.22
CA VAL A 553 13.31 -12.46 -3.32
C VAL A 553 13.97 -13.83 -3.56
N VAL A 554 14.21 -14.20 -4.82
CA VAL A 554 14.90 -15.47 -5.16
C VAL A 554 16.34 -15.46 -4.63
N VAL A 555 17.08 -14.37 -4.86
CA VAL A 555 18.42 -14.19 -4.30
C VAL A 555 18.39 -14.25 -2.77
N ALA A 556 17.49 -13.51 -2.11
CA ALA A 556 17.41 -13.46 -0.66
C ALA A 556 17.09 -14.82 -0.02
N ASN A 557 16.22 -15.61 -0.65
CA ASN A 557 15.95 -16.96 -0.18
C ASN A 557 17.12 -17.92 -0.41
N TYR A 558 17.86 -17.76 -1.52
CA TYR A 558 19.09 -18.52 -1.73
C TYR A 558 20.15 -18.19 -0.68
N LEU A 559 20.31 -16.90 -0.32
CA LEU A 559 21.27 -16.48 0.71
C LEU A 559 21.00 -17.09 2.09
N LYS A 560 19.76 -17.47 2.42
CA LYS A 560 19.46 -18.22 3.66
C LYS A 560 20.10 -19.60 3.70
N THR A 561 20.48 -20.15 2.55
CA THR A 561 21.21 -21.42 2.46
C THR A 561 22.71 -21.24 2.65
N ALA A 562 23.20 -19.99 2.69
CA ALA A 562 24.57 -19.72 3.11
C ALA A 562 24.64 -19.93 4.63
N GLY A 563 25.61 -20.73 5.08
CA GLY A 563 25.81 -20.94 6.51
C GLY A 563 26.24 -19.64 7.21
N PRO A 564 26.15 -19.57 8.55
CA PRO A 564 26.58 -18.39 9.30
C PRO A 564 28.09 -18.09 9.14
N ASN A 565 28.88 -19.06 8.68
CA ASN A 565 30.31 -18.93 8.42
C ASN A 565 30.64 -18.77 6.91
N THR A 566 29.79 -18.06 6.16
CA THR A 566 29.98 -17.83 4.73
C THR A 566 29.99 -16.32 4.43
N LYS A 567 31.06 -15.83 3.79
CA LYS A 567 31.10 -14.49 3.19
C LYS A 567 30.42 -14.54 1.82
N VAL A 568 29.59 -13.56 1.50
CA VAL A 568 29.00 -13.45 0.15
C VAL A 568 29.55 -12.24 -0.57
N TYR A 569 30.02 -12.49 -1.77
CA TYR A 569 30.55 -11.48 -2.67
C TYR A 569 29.61 -11.31 -3.85
N PHE A 570 29.05 -10.11 -3.98
CA PHE A 570 28.21 -9.73 -5.11
C PHE A 570 29.13 -9.19 -6.21
N LEU A 571 29.48 -10.04 -7.18
CA LEU A 571 30.23 -9.65 -8.38
C LEU A 571 29.24 -9.11 -9.42
N ALA A 572 28.71 -7.92 -9.15
CA ALA A 572 27.68 -7.27 -9.93
C ALA A 572 27.76 -5.74 -9.72
N ASN A 573 26.90 -4.98 -10.40
CA ASN A 573 26.80 -3.53 -10.20
C ASN A 573 26.67 -3.19 -8.69
N PRO A 574 27.62 -2.44 -8.12
CA PRO A 574 27.67 -2.27 -6.67
C PRO A 574 26.64 -1.25 -6.22
N ALA A 575 25.76 -1.75 -5.36
CA ALA A 575 24.58 -1.13 -4.77
C ALA A 575 23.51 -2.22 -4.51
N ILE A 576 23.63 -3.39 -5.16
CA ILE A 576 22.65 -4.47 -5.03
C ILE A 576 22.49 -4.89 -3.57
N ASN A 577 23.57 -5.16 -2.84
CA ASN A 577 23.46 -5.52 -1.44
C ASN A 577 23.13 -4.31 -0.54
N GLN A 578 23.77 -3.16 -0.75
CA GLN A 578 23.59 -2.01 0.15
C GLN A 578 22.18 -1.40 0.14
N TYR A 579 21.54 -1.31 -1.03
CA TYR A 579 20.27 -0.60 -1.20
C TYR A 579 19.05 -1.51 -1.26
N ASN A 580 19.23 -2.83 -1.33
CA ASN A 580 18.09 -3.74 -1.45
C ASN A 580 17.56 -4.19 -0.08
N LYS A 581 16.69 -3.36 0.50
CA LYS A 581 16.01 -3.63 1.77
C LYS A 581 15.14 -4.90 1.75
N VAL A 582 14.61 -5.28 0.58
CA VAL A 582 13.90 -6.56 0.37
C VAL A 582 14.82 -7.74 0.68
N MET A 583 16.03 -7.76 0.12
CA MET A 583 16.99 -8.83 0.39
C MET A 583 17.41 -8.87 1.84
N LYS A 584 17.75 -7.72 2.43
CA LYS A 584 18.15 -7.62 3.84
C LYS A 584 17.07 -8.16 4.79
N PHE A 585 15.82 -7.77 4.58
CA PHE A 585 14.71 -8.21 5.41
C PHE A 585 14.49 -9.72 5.26
N ILE A 586 14.36 -10.21 4.02
CA ILE A 586 14.03 -11.62 3.77
C ILE A 586 15.15 -12.53 4.24
N SER A 587 16.41 -12.23 3.94
CA SER A 587 17.57 -13.05 4.31
C SER A 587 17.90 -13.05 5.81
N GLY A 588 17.23 -12.22 6.62
CA GLY A 588 17.48 -12.14 8.06
C GLY A 588 18.67 -11.26 8.44
N GLY A 589 18.97 -10.21 7.66
CA GLY A 589 20.05 -9.27 7.93
C GLY A 589 21.42 -9.71 7.40
N PHE A 590 21.43 -10.58 6.39
CA PHE A 590 22.65 -11.06 5.74
C PHE A 590 23.58 -9.90 5.33
N GLN A 591 24.89 -10.04 5.56
CA GLN A 591 25.90 -9.05 5.17
C GLN A 591 26.79 -9.58 4.04
N GLY A 592 26.65 -9.00 2.85
CA GLY A 592 27.58 -9.22 1.74
C GLY A 592 28.47 -8.02 1.45
N GLN A 593 29.38 -8.20 0.50
CA GLN A 593 30.22 -7.13 -0.05
C GLN A 593 29.98 -7.04 -1.55
N ASP A 594 29.73 -5.82 -2.04
CA ASP A 594 29.55 -5.55 -3.47
C ASP A 594 30.92 -5.24 -4.10
N PHE A 595 31.18 -5.78 -5.29
CA PHE A 595 32.42 -5.57 -6.04
C PHE A 595 32.15 -5.16 -7.49
N TRP A 596 32.83 -4.09 -7.93
CA TRP A 596 32.65 -3.52 -9.27
C TRP A 596 33.26 -4.38 -10.38
N ASP A 597 34.35 -5.08 -10.07
CA ASP A 597 35.10 -5.90 -11.02
C ASP A 597 35.58 -7.19 -10.33
N ALA A 598 35.48 -8.30 -11.06
CA ALA A 598 36.02 -9.57 -10.64
C ALA A 598 37.55 -9.58 -10.60
N ALA A 599 38.23 -8.76 -11.41
CA ALA A 599 39.70 -8.75 -11.50
C ALA A 599 40.40 -8.34 -10.19
N GLY A 600 39.73 -7.54 -9.35
CA GLY A 600 40.24 -7.16 -8.02
C GLY A 600 39.96 -8.18 -6.92
N LEU A 601 39.15 -9.21 -7.18
CA LEU A 601 38.67 -10.16 -6.17
C LEU A 601 38.95 -11.63 -6.50
N VAL A 602 39.21 -11.94 -7.76
CA VAL A 602 39.39 -13.30 -8.26
C VAL A 602 40.83 -13.44 -8.80
N PRO A 603 41.69 -14.25 -8.17
CA PRO A 603 41.44 -15.02 -6.95
C PRO A 603 41.41 -14.11 -5.70
N ILE A 604 40.86 -14.63 -4.61
CA ILE A 604 40.79 -13.95 -3.32
C ILE A 604 42.22 -13.77 -2.83
N GLN A 605 42.57 -12.54 -2.44
CA GLN A 605 43.94 -12.16 -2.11
C GLN A 605 44.32 -12.42 -0.65
N GLU A 606 43.36 -12.79 0.20
CA GLU A 606 43.56 -13.01 1.63
C GLU A 606 42.94 -14.34 2.08
N THR A 607 43.49 -14.94 3.14
CA THR A 607 42.81 -16.04 3.82
C THR A 607 41.61 -15.49 4.59
N THR A 608 40.43 -16.01 4.31
CA THR A 608 39.19 -15.53 4.95
C THR A 608 38.84 -16.27 6.23
N GLY A 609 39.31 -17.51 6.40
CA GLY A 609 38.85 -18.44 7.45
C GLY A 609 37.37 -18.84 7.32
N GLN A 610 36.71 -18.42 6.24
CA GLN A 610 35.28 -18.58 6.00
C GLN A 610 35.05 -19.02 4.55
N ASP A 611 33.99 -19.78 4.32
CA ASP A 611 33.58 -20.12 2.97
C ASP A 611 33.16 -18.84 2.22
N VAL A 612 33.32 -18.83 0.90
CA VAL A 612 32.91 -17.71 0.06
C VAL A 612 31.86 -18.17 -0.93
N LEU A 613 30.74 -17.45 -0.98
CA LEU A 613 29.70 -17.60 -2.00
C LEU A 613 29.73 -16.36 -2.91
N TYR A 614 30.11 -16.56 -4.16
CA TYR A 614 29.97 -15.54 -5.19
C TYR A 614 28.55 -15.55 -5.74
N TYR A 615 27.91 -14.38 -5.69
CA TYR A 615 26.72 -14.09 -6.47
C TYR A 615 27.13 -13.44 -7.79
N LEU A 616 26.63 -13.99 -8.90
CA LEU A 616 26.89 -13.52 -10.25
C LEU A 616 25.56 -13.21 -10.94
N PRO A 617 25.42 -12.10 -11.68
CA PRO A 617 24.19 -11.78 -12.40
C PRO A 617 23.90 -12.77 -13.54
N ASN A 618 24.90 -13.52 -14.01
CA ASN A 618 24.77 -14.56 -15.01
C ASN A 618 25.94 -15.57 -14.90
N ALA A 619 25.90 -16.63 -15.69
CA ALA A 619 26.88 -17.71 -15.66
C ALA A 619 28.24 -17.39 -16.32
N ALA A 620 28.44 -16.19 -16.89
CA ALA A 620 29.61 -15.91 -17.74
C ALA A 620 30.96 -16.04 -17.02
N LEU A 621 31.01 -15.74 -15.71
CA LEU A 621 32.22 -15.82 -14.90
C LEU A 621 32.45 -17.18 -14.23
N LEU A 622 31.49 -18.12 -14.34
CA LEU A 622 31.64 -19.45 -13.74
C LEU A 622 32.88 -20.21 -14.25
N PRO A 623 33.21 -20.22 -15.56
CA PRO A 623 34.40 -20.91 -16.05
C PRO A 623 35.69 -20.35 -15.44
N SER A 624 35.81 -19.02 -15.32
CA SER A 624 36.97 -18.37 -14.71
C SER A 624 37.09 -18.70 -13.23
N LEU A 625 35.98 -18.67 -12.48
CA LEU A 625 35.95 -19.05 -11.08
C LEU A 625 36.30 -20.53 -10.86
N GLN A 626 35.81 -21.43 -11.71
CA GLN A 626 36.15 -22.85 -11.68
C GLN A 626 37.63 -23.09 -11.98
N TRP A 627 38.23 -22.30 -12.87
CA TRP A 627 39.66 -22.38 -13.16
C TRP A 627 40.52 -22.00 -11.95
N PHE A 628 40.20 -20.90 -11.26
CA PHE A 628 40.88 -20.50 -10.03
C PHE A 628 40.60 -21.44 -8.86
N TYR A 629 39.38 -21.97 -8.75
CA TYR A 629 38.95 -22.86 -7.67
C TYR A 629 38.34 -24.16 -8.23
N PRO A 630 39.16 -25.14 -8.64
CA PRO A 630 38.68 -26.39 -9.23
C PRO A 630 37.76 -27.20 -8.34
N GLN A 631 37.90 -27.08 -7.01
CA GLN A 631 37.04 -27.74 -6.03
C GLN A 631 35.81 -26.91 -5.64
N GLY A 632 35.62 -25.75 -6.25
CA GLY A 632 34.43 -24.93 -6.07
C GLY A 632 33.20 -25.53 -6.77
N SER A 633 32.01 -25.25 -6.24
CA SER A 633 30.75 -25.71 -6.82
C SER A 633 30.01 -24.57 -7.52
N ALA A 634 29.76 -24.74 -8.81
CA ALA A 634 28.97 -23.83 -9.63
C ALA A 634 27.49 -24.27 -9.69
N GLU A 635 26.58 -23.30 -9.62
CA GLU A 635 25.14 -23.52 -9.75
C GLU A 635 24.51 -22.36 -10.53
N THR A 636 23.57 -22.66 -11.43
CA THR A 636 22.72 -21.64 -12.04
C THR A 636 21.32 -21.76 -11.44
N VAL A 637 20.90 -20.72 -10.72
CA VAL A 637 19.62 -20.69 -10.01
C VAL A 637 18.52 -20.22 -10.97
N LYS A 638 17.45 -21.00 -11.07
CA LYS A 638 16.30 -20.70 -11.93
C LYS A 638 15.27 -19.84 -11.19
N ASP A 639 14.58 -18.99 -11.95
CA ASP A 639 13.40 -18.27 -11.47
C ASP A 639 12.14 -19.18 -11.48
N PRO A 640 11.01 -18.75 -10.88
CA PRO A 640 9.77 -19.53 -10.88
C PRO A 640 9.18 -19.83 -12.26
N PHE A 641 9.71 -19.19 -13.32
CA PHE A 641 9.30 -19.39 -14.71
C PHE A 641 10.28 -20.28 -15.49
N GLY A 642 11.28 -20.87 -14.82
CA GLY A 642 12.28 -21.77 -15.42
C GLY A 642 13.41 -21.06 -16.17
N ARG A 643 13.50 -19.73 -16.09
CA ARG A 643 14.57 -18.93 -16.71
C ARG A 643 15.76 -18.83 -15.76
N ASP A 644 16.96 -18.59 -16.30
CA ASP A 644 18.13 -18.32 -15.47
C ASP A 644 17.94 -17.00 -14.72
N SER A 645 17.98 -17.05 -13.38
CA SER A 645 17.86 -15.86 -12.53
C SER A 645 19.22 -15.26 -12.23
N PHE A 646 20.15 -16.08 -11.73
CA PHE A 646 21.51 -15.70 -11.38
C PHE A 646 22.39 -16.96 -11.28
N ALA A 647 23.70 -16.78 -11.21
CA ALA A 647 24.63 -17.87 -10.95
C ALA A 647 25.29 -17.72 -9.58
N ALA A 648 25.54 -18.85 -8.93
CA ALA A 648 26.18 -18.97 -7.63
C ALA A 648 27.45 -19.81 -7.75
N PHE A 649 28.51 -19.40 -7.07
CA PHE A 649 29.74 -20.18 -7.00
C PHE A 649 30.25 -20.25 -5.57
N ARG A 650 30.36 -21.45 -4.99
CA ARG A 650 30.81 -21.66 -3.61
C ARG A 650 32.24 -22.15 -3.58
N VAL A 651 33.05 -21.55 -2.71
CA VAL A 651 34.45 -21.91 -2.47
C VAL A 651 34.63 -22.12 -0.98
N SER A 652 35.21 -23.25 -0.58
CA SER A 652 35.48 -23.52 0.83
C SER A 652 36.68 -22.72 1.33
N ALA A 653 36.70 -22.40 2.63
CA ALA A 653 37.84 -21.75 3.27
C ALA A 653 39.17 -22.51 3.02
N ALA A 654 39.10 -23.85 3.00
CA ALA A 654 40.24 -24.72 2.73
C ALA A 654 40.77 -24.56 1.29
N GLU A 655 39.88 -24.45 0.30
CA GLU A 655 40.28 -24.22 -1.09
C GLU A 655 40.92 -22.84 -1.27
N ILE A 656 40.37 -21.81 -0.63
CA ILE A 656 40.97 -20.46 -0.63
C ILE A 656 42.37 -20.51 -0.02
N ALA A 657 42.51 -21.17 1.15
CA ALA A 657 43.79 -21.31 1.84
C ALA A 657 44.81 -22.11 1.02
N ARG A 658 44.39 -23.13 0.25
CA ARG A 658 45.28 -23.87 -0.66
C ARG A 658 45.94 -22.97 -1.70
N ARG A 659 45.23 -21.93 -2.16
CA ARG A 659 45.70 -21.00 -3.20
C ARG A 659 46.56 -19.84 -2.70
N GLN A 660 46.51 -19.50 -1.41
CA GLN A 660 47.35 -18.41 -0.86
C GLN A 660 48.82 -18.81 -0.82
N GLY A 661 49.77 -17.95 -1.15
CA GLY A 661 51.22 -18.24 -1.07
C GLY A 661 51.76 -19.20 -2.15
N LEU A 662 53.06 -19.47 -2.09
CA LEU A 662 53.81 -20.29 -3.05
C LEU A 662 54.33 -21.54 -2.36
N ILE A 663 54.33 -22.67 -3.08
CA ILE A 663 54.96 -23.89 -2.60
C ILE A 663 56.44 -23.81 -2.98
N GLY A 664 57.30 -23.63 -1.98
CA GLY A 664 58.75 -23.66 -2.13
C GLY A 664 59.27 -25.07 -1.86
N ARG A 665 59.85 -25.69 -2.88
CA ARG A 665 60.53 -27.00 -2.80
C ARG A 665 62.03 -26.76 -2.81
N TYR A 666 62.70 -27.11 -1.72
CA TYR A 666 64.11 -26.85 -1.49
C TYR A 666 64.90 -28.16 -1.67
N TYR A 667 65.94 -28.12 -2.48
CA TYR A 667 66.76 -29.27 -2.89
C TYR A 667 68.19 -29.11 -2.38
N ALA A 668 68.84 -30.22 -2.04
CA ALA A 668 70.27 -30.20 -1.75
C ALA A 668 71.07 -30.10 -3.06
N GLY A 669 71.98 -29.14 -3.17
CA GLY A 669 72.71 -28.84 -4.41
C GLY A 669 72.06 -27.75 -5.26
N ALA A 670 72.70 -27.38 -6.38
CA ALA A 670 72.31 -26.20 -7.18
C ALA A 670 71.27 -26.46 -8.28
N ASP A 671 71.01 -27.73 -8.65
CA ASP A 671 70.37 -28.07 -9.93
C ASP A 671 68.93 -28.63 -9.81
N TRP A 672 68.25 -28.43 -8.67
CA TRP A 672 66.90 -28.99 -8.39
C TRP A 672 66.76 -30.51 -8.59
N GLN A 673 67.86 -31.25 -8.45
CA GLN A 673 67.87 -32.71 -8.62
C GLN A 673 67.57 -33.46 -7.33
N GLY A 674 66.91 -34.62 -7.47
CA GLY A 674 66.54 -35.48 -6.35
C GLY A 674 65.20 -35.10 -5.70
N ALA A 675 64.90 -35.69 -4.54
CA ALA A 675 63.70 -35.36 -3.77
C ALA A 675 63.93 -34.05 -2.98
N PRO A 676 62.92 -33.18 -2.87
CA PRO A 676 63.03 -31.97 -2.06
C PRO A 676 63.28 -32.35 -0.59
N VAL A 677 64.27 -31.70 0.01
CA VAL A 677 64.68 -31.89 1.42
C VAL A 677 63.74 -31.15 2.36
N LEU A 678 63.20 -30.01 1.90
CA LEU A 678 62.21 -29.22 2.61
C LEU A 678 61.14 -28.76 1.62
N GLU A 679 59.87 -28.98 1.94
CA GLU A 679 58.75 -28.35 1.25
C GLU A 679 58.02 -27.48 2.27
N ARG A 680 57.90 -26.19 1.96
CA ARG A 680 57.14 -25.26 2.80
C ARG A 680 56.35 -24.28 1.94
N LYS A 681 55.40 -23.63 2.59
CA LYS A 681 54.50 -22.68 1.94
C LYS A 681 54.90 -21.26 2.32
N ASP A 682 55.47 -20.56 1.35
CA ASP A 682 55.98 -19.20 1.52
C ASP A 682 54.90 -18.17 1.15
N ALA A 683 54.58 -17.27 2.08
CA ALA A 683 53.52 -16.28 1.85
C ALA A 683 53.93 -15.18 0.85
N THR A 684 55.21 -14.85 0.80
CA THR A 684 55.80 -13.84 -0.08
C THR A 684 57.16 -14.31 -0.58
N LEU A 685 57.60 -13.80 -1.74
CA LEU A 685 58.98 -13.95 -2.22
C LEU A 685 59.82 -12.79 -1.68
N SER A 686 60.06 -12.81 -0.37
CA SER A 686 60.90 -11.83 0.31
C SER A 686 61.63 -12.53 1.44
N PHE A 687 62.90 -12.83 1.20
CA PHE A 687 63.74 -13.57 2.14
C PHE A 687 65.06 -12.85 2.37
N ASP A 688 65.50 -12.81 3.62
CA ASP A 688 66.85 -12.43 4.00
C ASP A 688 67.56 -13.68 4.55
N TRP A 689 68.34 -14.33 3.70
CA TRP A 689 69.11 -15.53 4.05
C TRP A 689 70.53 -15.22 4.51
N SER A 690 70.88 -13.94 4.74
CA SER A 690 72.19 -13.57 5.27
C SER A 690 72.38 -14.00 6.74
N ALA A 691 71.28 -14.08 7.49
CA ALA A 691 71.27 -14.49 8.89
C ALA A 691 71.11 -16.00 9.07
N GLU A 692 70.19 -16.61 8.32
CA GLU A 692 69.88 -18.05 8.40
C GLU A 692 69.37 -18.56 7.05
N THR A 693 70.02 -19.60 6.51
CA THR A 693 69.60 -20.25 5.27
C THR A 693 68.65 -21.42 5.56
N PRO A 694 67.66 -21.69 4.69
CA PRO A 694 66.73 -22.80 4.88
C PRO A 694 67.39 -24.17 4.77
N LEU A 695 68.52 -24.26 4.06
CA LEU A 695 69.39 -25.43 3.93
C LEU A 695 70.86 -24.99 3.87
N PRO A 696 71.83 -25.87 4.19
CA PRO A 696 73.26 -25.59 3.94
C PRO A 696 73.53 -25.29 2.46
N LEU A 697 74.41 -24.33 2.18
CA LEU A 697 74.82 -24.00 0.81
C LEU A 697 75.74 -25.11 0.24
N PRO A 698 75.65 -25.42 -1.07
CA PRO A 698 74.66 -24.92 -2.03
C PRO A 698 73.30 -25.63 -1.91
N PHE A 699 72.22 -24.87 -2.09
CA PHE A 699 70.87 -25.40 -2.25
C PHE A 699 70.16 -24.65 -3.38
N SER A 700 69.13 -25.27 -3.93
CA SER A 700 68.24 -24.64 -4.91
C SER A 700 66.79 -24.74 -4.46
N VAL A 701 65.95 -23.82 -4.91
CA VAL A 701 64.53 -23.80 -4.55
C VAL A 701 63.67 -23.55 -5.78
N GLU A 702 62.62 -24.35 -5.95
CA GLU A 702 61.59 -24.15 -6.95
C GLU A 702 60.34 -23.62 -6.25
N TRP A 703 59.87 -22.43 -6.64
CA TRP A 703 58.58 -21.92 -6.18
C TRP A 703 57.51 -22.11 -7.23
N GLN A 704 56.42 -22.77 -6.84
CA GLN A 704 55.26 -22.99 -7.69
C GLN A 704 54.03 -22.31 -7.10
N GLY A 705 53.36 -21.48 -7.89
CA GLY A 705 52.10 -20.85 -7.49
C GLY A 705 51.66 -19.72 -8.42
N THR A 706 50.85 -18.79 -7.89
CA THR A 706 50.31 -17.65 -8.64
C THR A 706 50.67 -16.35 -7.92
N LEU A 707 51.09 -15.35 -8.68
CA LEU A 707 51.43 -14.03 -8.17
C LEU A 707 50.38 -13.01 -8.62
N TYR A 708 49.95 -12.16 -7.69
CA TYR A 708 49.03 -11.08 -7.98
C TYR A 708 49.81 -9.80 -8.28
N ALA A 709 49.68 -9.30 -9.51
CA ALA A 709 50.25 -8.03 -9.93
C ALA A 709 49.21 -6.91 -9.74
N ALA A 710 49.38 -6.09 -8.70
CA ALA A 710 48.42 -5.05 -8.35
C ALA A 710 48.34 -3.88 -9.37
N GLN A 711 49.35 -3.72 -10.23
CA GLN A 711 49.41 -2.69 -11.25
C GLN A 711 49.87 -3.27 -12.59
N THR A 712 49.32 -2.75 -13.68
CA THR A 712 49.80 -3.06 -15.03
C THR A 712 51.17 -2.41 -15.24
N GLY A 713 52.15 -3.20 -15.69
CA GLY A 713 53.50 -2.69 -15.95
C GLY A 713 54.54 -3.80 -15.91
N TRP A 714 55.81 -3.39 -15.95
CA TRP A 714 56.93 -4.29 -15.79
C TRP A 714 57.13 -4.63 -14.31
N HIS A 715 57.13 -5.92 -14.00
CA HIS A 715 57.46 -6.47 -12.69
C HIS A 715 58.77 -7.25 -12.81
N VAL A 716 59.68 -7.07 -11.86
CA VAL A 716 61.01 -7.70 -11.88
C VAL A 716 61.21 -8.47 -10.59
N PHE A 717 61.61 -9.74 -10.71
CA PHE A 717 62.13 -10.51 -9.58
C PHE A 717 63.59 -10.11 -9.35
N ARG A 718 63.96 -9.82 -8.11
CA ARG A 718 65.33 -9.50 -7.72
C ARG A 718 65.79 -10.50 -6.67
N ALA A 719 66.99 -11.01 -6.85
CA ALA A 719 67.69 -11.81 -5.86
C ALA A 719 69.16 -11.35 -5.82
N GLU A 720 69.74 -11.33 -4.63
CA GLU A 720 71.12 -10.89 -4.38
C GLU A 720 71.81 -11.91 -3.48
N ALA A 721 73.03 -12.28 -3.83
CA ALA A 721 73.85 -13.17 -3.02
C ALA A 721 75.30 -12.67 -3.00
N ALA A 722 76.04 -12.99 -1.94
CA ALA A 722 77.48 -12.73 -1.87
C ALA A 722 78.32 -13.72 -2.71
N GLY A 723 77.70 -14.78 -3.22
CA GLY A 723 78.32 -15.82 -4.06
C GLY A 723 77.61 -16.00 -5.40
N GLU A 724 77.81 -17.15 -6.05
CA GLU A 724 77.16 -17.50 -7.31
C GLU A 724 75.66 -17.72 -7.11
N LEU A 725 74.84 -16.98 -7.87
CA LEU A 725 73.39 -17.03 -7.82
C LEU A 725 72.85 -17.17 -9.25
N GLN A 726 71.96 -18.15 -9.41
CA GLN A 726 71.23 -18.38 -10.65
C GLN A 726 69.73 -18.37 -10.32
N VAL A 727 68.96 -17.57 -11.06
CA VAL A 727 67.50 -17.40 -10.91
C VAL A 727 66.79 -17.94 -12.13
#